data_AF-A0A9P8T2Q5-F1
#
_entry.id   AF-A0A9P8T2Q5-F1
#
_cell.length_a   1.000
_cell.length_b   1.000
_cell.length_c   1.000
_cell.angle_alpha   90.00
_cell.angle_beta   90.00
_cell.angle_gamma   90.00
#
_symmetry.space_group_name_H-M   'P 1'
#
loop_
_entity.id
_entity.type
_entity.pdbx_description
1 polymer ?
#
loop_
_entity_poly.entity_id
_entity_poly.type
_entity_poly.pdbx_seq_one_letter_code
_entity_poly.pdbx_strand_id
1 'polypeptide(L)'
;MGVSEGNDGSVTESVKIERLIEASDWFVSQAHLKGSSSLESEDHVMDYNNHIRAGLNSLFNVLEQYKSSLSVEQEVMVHYKIASILLRETTSYDIASTYCGRGLQLADRNNMAHYKLMLDILSFEINYLTDKSGNKKACLNYFLSIEQTYDTKNNVELYCFFQYVKIQYFGMTFDGAQVSENFNRMIEMLEPKLDSANFALYQLILICDIQNRLLKGSPIEETFKRHNKLKQSQKQHPDFNSLPSQFAAMTHILDLLLSIQNDDFSDAKSKMGSIDLLIREFKSLDKWAREFVFKITVPMQLGSSSIDLPLQINWLTLREFSMLAYFYCGISYVIKSWDGKNRSEMMFAQCHKYVKLERKEQLRISSVDMEARLLRLKYFSLLVSFYEVLAKFHCNQWNSFNRDEFPQLFEFIDDYNSGQFSSQELLVYHKMVDKVYFLLALQSQRLNNLDDTLQYYLKLRELHSSTANELNDYNFFNDSILASYKQTSTGIGGCLQTAKDFHNQLYYLATLNLAILTIHYLRELKKRDVSEFDDDYQEQMDKYSWFLRLRNVLHDEMAQMRPLYESNVLLKSTLDIMLDFIMADNVHEIEFDLDQLSRLSQISPLLLSMVYFVRAHSFKSDKKKTEPENLDMKVQLYNQSFKASCKQMDSGPNGVGYVALSEISNIIDKNVSHFGKEQQNSAETKLKDLRHGFESRKRKHPDENSRPSSSKDEPLFSSQKK
;
A
#
# COMPACT_ATOMS: atom_id res chain seq x y z
N MET A 1 37.92 43.77 58.09
CA MET A 1 37.28 42.44 58.12
C MET A 1 35.97 42.57 57.38
N GLY A 2 36.01 42.35 56.06
CA GLY A 2 34.81 42.32 55.22
C GLY A 2 34.24 40.92 55.27
N VAL A 3 33.02 40.80 55.75
CA VAL A 3 32.25 39.55 55.70
C VAL A 3 31.59 39.52 54.32
N SER A 4 32.00 38.54 53.53
CA SER A 4 31.40 38.17 52.26
C SER A 4 30.05 37.50 52.52
N GLU A 5 28.97 38.27 52.45
CA GLU A 5 27.64 37.75 52.17
C GLU A 5 27.47 37.72 50.65
N GLY A 6 27.60 36.54 50.05
CA GLY A 6 27.46 36.38 48.61
C GLY A 6 27.74 34.95 48.18
N ASN A 7 26.78 34.04 48.41
CA ASN A 7 26.61 32.85 47.56
C ASN A 7 25.32 32.01 47.79
N ASP A 8 24.44 32.34 48.73
CA ASP A 8 23.24 31.49 48.99
C ASP A 8 22.07 31.71 47.99
N GLY A 9 22.03 32.85 47.29
CA GLY A 9 20.95 33.18 46.34
C GLY A 9 21.02 32.41 45.01
N SER A 10 22.22 32.16 44.49
CA SER A 10 22.41 31.52 43.17
C SER A 10 22.10 30.01 43.18
N VAL A 11 22.40 29.34 44.29
CA VAL A 11 22.15 27.89 44.46
C VAL A 11 20.64 27.61 44.55
N THR A 12 19.87 28.49 45.19
CA THR A 12 18.41 28.31 45.31
C THR A 12 17.67 28.62 44.01
N GLU A 13 18.18 29.51 43.16
CA GLU A 13 17.62 29.78 41.83
C GLU A 13 17.93 28.67 40.82
N SER A 14 19.16 28.16 40.78
CA SER A 14 19.53 27.05 39.89
C SER A 14 18.66 25.81 40.13
N VAL A 15 18.41 25.46 41.40
CA VAL A 15 17.54 24.34 41.76
C VAL A 15 16.08 24.59 41.37
N LYS A 16 15.61 25.84 41.39
CA LYS A 16 14.25 26.19 40.92
C LYS A 16 14.12 26.06 39.39
N ILE A 17 15.14 26.49 38.64
CA ILE A 17 15.19 26.36 37.18
C ILE A 17 15.13 24.88 36.79
N GLU A 18 16.00 24.05 37.38
CA GLU A 18 16.01 22.61 37.12
C GLU A 18 14.66 21.97 37.43
N ARG A 19 14.06 22.29 38.58
CA ARG A 19 12.72 21.80 38.95
C ARG A 19 11.62 22.22 37.98
N LEU A 20 11.68 23.42 37.40
CA LEU A 20 10.69 23.86 36.42
C LEU A 20 10.86 23.15 35.07
N ILE A 21 12.09 22.89 34.65
CA ILE A 21 12.38 22.11 33.44
C ILE A 21 11.93 20.65 33.65
N GLU A 22 12.24 20.05 34.80
CA GLU A 22 11.77 18.71 35.18
C GLU A 22 10.25 18.65 35.30
N ALA A 23 9.61 19.68 35.87
CA ALA A 23 8.16 19.78 35.95
C ALA A 23 7.54 19.83 34.55
N SER A 24 8.14 20.56 33.61
CA SER A 24 7.69 20.54 32.22
C SER A 24 7.73 19.13 31.62
N ASP A 25 8.85 18.43 31.75
CA ASP A 25 9.01 17.06 31.24
C ASP A 25 8.01 16.10 31.90
N TRP A 26 7.77 16.27 33.21
CA TRP A 26 6.78 15.51 33.95
C TRP A 26 5.36 15.79 33.44
N PHE A 27 4.97 17.05 33.27
CA PHE A 27 3.63 17.41 32.77
C PHE A 27 3.38 16.87 31.36
N VAL A 28 4.35 17.00 30.44
CA VAL A 28 4.24 16.42 29.10
C VAL A 28 4.15 14.90 29.17
N SER A 29 4.95 14.27 30.05
CA SER A 29 4.85 12.83 30.30
C SER A 29 3.46 12.41 30.83
N GLN A 30 2.86 13.19 31.75
CA GLN A 30 1.52 12.92 32.27
C GLN A 30 0.45 13.11 31.20
N ALA A 31 0.60 14.12 30.34
CA ALA A 31 -0.26 14.29 29.18
C ALA A 31 -0.20 13.04 28.29
N HIS A 32 1.00 12.57 27.94
CA HIS A 32 1.17 11.37 27.09
C HIS A 32 0.63 10.09 27.73
N LEU A 33 0.65 9.95 29.06
CA LEU A 33 -0.02 8.84 29.75
C LEU A 33 -1.55 8.87 29.58
N LYS A 34 -2.13 10.06 29.40
CA LYS A 34 -3.55 10.28 29.09
C LYS A 34 -3.85 10.35 27.59
N GLY A 35 -2.84 10.24 26.72
CA GLY A 35 -3.02 10.41 25.28
C GLY A 35 -3.98 9.41 24.67
N SER A 36 -3.92 8.14 25.10
CA SER A 36 -4.85 7.10 24.63
C SER A 36 -6.31 7.36 25.01
N SER A 37 -6.58 7.89 26.20
CA SER A 37 -7.94 8.20 26.65
C SER A 37 -8.42 9.60 26.24
N SER A 38 -7.52 10.45 25.70
CA SER A 38 -7.85 11.82 25.30
C SER A 38 -8.99 11.86 24.28
N LEU A 39 -9.08 10.87 23.39
CA LEU A 39 -10.08 10.84 22.31
C LEU A 39 -11.44 10.25 22.74
N GLU A 40 -11.61 9.87 24.01
CA GLU A 40 -12.84 9.23 24.51
C GLU A 40 -13.94 10.24 24.87
N SER A 41 -13.57 11.45 25.31
CA SER A 41 -14.50 12.51 25.70
C SER A 41 -13.85 13.89 25.67
N GLU A 42 -14.67 14.94 25.59
CA GLU A 42 -14.20 16.33 25.63
C GLU A 42 -13.46 16.65 26.94
N ASP A 43 -13.95 16.14 28.08
CA ASP A 43 -13.29 16.30 29.38
C ASP A 43 -11.88 15.71 29.38
N HIS A 44 -11.67 14.54 28.76
CA HIS A 44 -10.35 13.92 28.66
C HIS A 44 -9.39 14.71 27.75
N VAL A 45 -9.89 15.26 26.63
CA VAL A 45 -9.11 16.18 25.78
C VAL A 45 -8.69 17.42 26.57
N MET A 46 -9.61 18.02 27.32
CA MET A 46 -9.32 19.20 28.15
C MET A 46 -8.25 18.89 29.19
N ASP A 47 -8.36 17.76 29.87
CA ASP A 47 -7.39 17.27 30.84
C ASP A 47 -5.99 17.10 30.23
N TYR A 48 -5.90 16.46 29.06
CA TYR A 48 -4.65 16.32 28.31
C TYR A 48 -4.03 17.69 28.00
N ASN A 49 -4.83 18.59 27.41
CA ASN A 49 -4.39 19.93 27.03
C ASN A 49 -3.96 20.78 28.23
N ASN A 50 -4.60 20.61 29.38
CA ASN A 50 -4.21 21.30 30.61
C ASN A 50 -2.81 20.89 31.08
N HIS A 51 -2.43 19.62 30.93
CA HIS A 51 -1.07 19.15 31.25
C HIS A 51 -0.04 19.72 30.25
N ILE A 52 -0.34 19.70 28.95
CA ILE A 52 0.54 20.33 27.94
C ILE A 52 0.73 21.82 28.24
N ARG A 53 -0.36 22.53 28.55
CA ARG A 53 -0.32 23.95 28.93
C ARG A 53 0.51 24.19 30.19
N ALA A 54 0.37 23.36 31.22
CA ALA A 54 1.18 23.46 32.44
C ALA A 54 2.68 23.25 32.16
N GLY A 55 3.02 22.30 31.27
CA GLY A 55 4.39 22.08 30.83
C GLY A 55 4.98 23.31 30.12
N LEU A 56 4.26 23.85 29.13
CA LEU A 56 4.66 25.07 28.43
C LEU A 56 4.81 26.27 29.38
N ASN A 57 3.85 26.48 30.29
CA ASN A 57 3.93 27.55 31.29
C ASN A 57 5.15 27.43 32.20
N SER A 58 5.57 26.19 32.53
CA SER A 58 6.77 25.96 33.34
C SER A 58 8.02 26.44 32.61
N LEU A 59 8.11 26.18 31.29
CA LEU A 59 9.22 26.65 30.45
C LEU A 59 9.16 28.16 30.18
N PHE A 60 7.97 28.73 29.98
CA PHE A 60 7.80 30.18 29.84
C PHE A 60 8.23 30.92 31.10
N ASN A 61 7.85 30.42 32.28
CA ASN A 61 8.28 30.99 33.57
C ASN A 61 9.81 30.97 33.71
N VAL A 62 10.49 29.92 33.24
CA VAL A 62 11.97 29.85 33.22
C VAL A 62 12.55 31.00 32.39
N LEU A 63 12.03 31.24 31.18
CA LEU A 63 12.52 32.30 30.29
C LEU A 63 12.11 33.71 30.72
N GLU A 64 11.02 33.88 31.44
CA GLU A 64 10.53 35.21 31.87
C GLU A 64 11.12 35.64 33.20
N GLN A 65 11.17 34.74 34.19
CA GLN A 65 11.54 35.09 35.56
C GLN A 65 13.01 34.79 35.90
N TYR A 66 13.61 33.79 35.24
CA TYR A 66 14.94 33.28 35.59
C TYR A 66 15.97 33.46 34.48
N LYS A 67 15.66 34.27 33.46
CA LYS A 67 16.52 34.47 32.28
C LYS A 67 17.96 34.83 32.62
N SER A 68 18.16 35.74 33.57
CA SER A 68 19.49 36.20 34.00
C SER A 68 20.34 35.12 34.65
N SER A 69 19.71 34.05 35.11
CA SER A 69 20.33 32.96 35.87
C SER A 69 20.52 31.69 35.02
N LEU A 70 20.09 31.70 33.75
CA LEU A 70 20.29 30.58 32.81
C LEU A 70 21.69 30.63 32.20
N SER A 71 22.33 29.47 32.08
CA SER A 71 23.44 29.33 31.14
C SER A 71 22.91 29.45 29.70
N VAL A 72 23.77 29.89 28.78
CA VAL A 72 23.39 29.99 27.35
C VAL A 72 22.88 28.64 26.82
N GLU A 73 23.52 27.55 27.22
CA GLU A 73 23.12 26.20 26.83
C GLU A 73 21.72 25.84 27.36
N GLN A 74 21.44 26.15 28.62
CA GLN A 74 20.11 25.95 29.20
C GLN A 74 19.06 26.82 28.51
N GLU A 75 19.37 28.08 28.20
CA GLU A 75 18.45 28.96 27.48
C GLU A 75 18.12 28.42 26.09
N VAL A 76 19.14 27.95 25.34
CA VAL A 76 18.96 27.33 24.02
C VAL A 76 18.10 26.06 24.13
N MET A 77 18.38 25.20 25.11
CA MET A 77 17.60 23.98 25.36
C MET A 77 16.13 24.28 25.68
N VAL A 78 15.86 25.29 26.52
CA VAL A 78 14.50 25.69 26.87
C VAL A 78 13.75 26.21 25.63
N HIS A 79 14.39 27.02 24.78
CA HIS A 79 13.81 27.45 23.50
C HIS A 79 13.49 26.27 22.57
N TYR A 80 14.42 25.32 22.44
CA TYR A 80 14.21 24.09 21.67
C TYR A 80 13.02 23.29 22.19
N LYS A 81 12.94 23.08 23.51
CA LYS A 81 11.83 22.35 24.15
C LYS A 81 10.48 23.02 23.92
N ILE A 82 10.39 24.34 24.09
CA ILE A 82 9.16 25.10 23.82
C ILE A 82 8.73 24.92 22.37
N ALA A 83 9.64 25.18 21.41
CA ALA A 83 9.33 25.06 20.00
C ALA A 83 8.93 23.64 19.59
N SER A 84 9.58 22.62 20.17
CA SER A 84 9.27 21.21 19.93
C SER A 84 7.90 20.80 20.46
N ILE A 85 7.54 21.21 21.69
CA ILE A 85 6.21 20.97 22.24
C ILE A 85 5.15 21.68 21.42
N LEU A 86 5.36 22.95 21.05
CA LEU A 86 4.42 23.71 20.23
C LEU A 86 4.20 23.07 18.85
N LEU A 87 5.27 22.60 18.19
CA LEU A 87 5.19 21.92 16.91
C LEU A 87 4.38 20.61 16.99
N ARG A 88 4.63 19.81 18.03
CA ARG A 88 4.10 18.44 18.14
C ARG A 88 2.70 18.38 18.76
N GLU A 89 2.38 19.30 19.66
CA GLU A 89 1.17 19.24 20.49
C GLU A 89 0.15 20.36 20.18
N THR A 90 0.51 21.33 19.33
CA THR A 90 -0.35 22.50 19.07
C THR A 90 -0.39 22.90 17.60
N THR A 91 -1.29 23.83 17.26
CA THR A 91 -1.37 24.46 15.94
C THR A 91 -0.66 25.82 15.88
N SER A 92 0.05 26.22 16.93
CA SER A 92 0.69 27.55 17.08
C SER A 92 2.08 27.59 16.43
N TYR A 93 2.14 27.33 15.13
CA TYR A 93 3.39 27.22 14.36
C TYR A 93 4.17 28.54 14.27
N ASP A 94 3.48 29.68 14.32
CA ASP A 94 4.06 31.03 14.37
C ASP A 94 4.83 31.26 15.68
N ILE A 95 4.26 30.84 16.81
CA ILE A 95 4.91 30.91 18.12
C ILE A 95 6.09 29.94 18.15
N ALA A 96 5.90 28.71 17.65
CA ALA A 96 6.97 27.72 17.57
C ALA A 96 8.17 28.26 16.76
N SER A 97 7.90 28.88 15.60
CA SER A 97 8.92 29.52 14.75
C SER A 97 9.67 30.63 15.50
N THR A 98 8.96 31.45 16.27
CA THR A 98 9.55 32.54 17.05
C THR A 98 10.55 32.03 18.10
N TYR A 99 10.15 31.03 18.90
CA TYR A 99 11.05 30.46 19.92
C TYR A 99 12.20 29.68 19.29
N CYS A 100 11.96 28.96 18.18
CA CYS A 100 12.99 28.27 17.43
C CYS A 100 14.04 29.25 16.88
N GLY A 101 13.60 30.37 16.28
CA GLY A 101 14.48 31.42 15.75
C GLY A 101 15.32 32.10 16.83
N ARG A 102 14.76 32.33 18.03
CA ARG A 102 15.54 32.85 19.18
C ARG A 102 16.61 31.85 19.63
N GLY A 103 16.26 30.56 19.72
CA GLY A 103 17.21 29.50 20.00
C GLY A 103 18.34 29.45 18.97
N LEU A 104 18.02 29.56 17.68
CA LEU A 104 19.00 29.57 16.58
C LEU A 104 19.99 30.73 16.72
N GLN A 105 19.50 31.93 16.96
CA GLN A 105 20.34 33.12 17.14
C GLN A 105 21.29 32.97 18.33
N LEU A 106 20.83 32.38 19.44
CA LEU A 106 21.65 32.13 20.61
C LEU A 106 22.72 31.05 20.33
N ALA A 107 22.33 29.94 19.72
CA ALA A 107 23.25 28.85 19.38
C ALA A 107 24.34 29.31 18.38
N ASP A 108 23.96 30.11 17.38
CA ASP A 108 24.88 30.64 16.36
C ASP A 108 25.89 31.62 16.96
N ARG A 109 25.42 32.60 17.76
CA ARG A 109 26.29 33.59 18.44
C ARG A 109 27.32 32.95 19.36
N ASN A 110 27.02 31.78 19.91
CA ASN A 110 27.87 31.08 20.88
C ASN A 110 28.57 29.84 20.29
N ASN A 111 28.55 29.68 18.96
CA ASN A 111 29.20 28.57 18.24
C ASN A 111 28.77 27.16 18.71
N MET A 112 27.50 27.00 19.08
CA MET A 112 26.94 25.73 19.56
C MET A 112 26.41 24.88 18.39
N ALA A 113 27.32 24.29 17.60
CA ALA A 113 27.00 23.60 16.35
C ALA A 113 25.94 22.49 16.49
N HIS A 114 25.99 21.71 17.58
CA HIS A 114 25.03 20.65 17.88
C HIS A 114 23.59 21.19 18.01
N TYR A 115 23.41 22.15 18.91
CA TYR A 115 22.10 22.76 19.16
C TYR A 115 21.59 23.52 17.95
N LYS A 116 22.49 24.18 17.21
CA LYS A 116 22.16 24.83 15.94
C LYS A 116 21.57 23.82 14.96
N LEU A 117 22.19 22.64 14.79
CA LEU A 117 21.69 21.60 13.87
C LEU A 117 20.30 21.10 14.29
N MET A 118 20.11 20.82 15.58
CA MET A 118 18.81 20.40 16.11
C MET A 118 17.71 21.44 15.87
N LEU A 119 18.04 22.72 16.08
CA LEU A 119 17.11 23.83 15.86
C LEU A 119 16.88 24.12 14.37
N ASP A 120 17.88 23.96 13.50
CA ASP A 120 17.72 24.13 12.05
C ASP A 120 16.79 23.05 11.48
N ILE A 121 16.94 21.80 11.94
CA ILE A 121 16.01 20.71 11.58
C ILE A 121 14.60 21.01 12.10
N LEU A 122 14.45 21.44 13.36
CA LEU A 122 13.14 21.79 13.92
C LEU A 122 12.49 22.97 13.19
N SER A 123 13.27 23.99 12.85
CA SER A 123 12.85 25.14 12.03
C SER A 123 12.39 24.68 10.65
N PHE A 124 13.11 23.76 10.02
CA PHE A 124 12.71 23.14 8.76
C PHE A 124 11.35 22.43 8.89
N GLU A 125 11.12 21.63 9.93
CA GLU A 125 9.84 20.94 10.14
C GLU A 125 8.67 21.92 10.31
N ILE A 126 8.87 23.00 11.07
CA ILE A 126 7.88 24.08 11.24
C ILE A 126 7.58 24.76 9.89
N ASN A 127 8.63 25.07 9.11
CA ASN A 127 8.48 25.69 7.79
C ASN A 127 7.76 24.77 6.79
N TYR A 128 7.99 23.46 6.85
CA TYR A 128 7.33 22.51 5.96
C TYR A 128 5.81 22.51 6.13
N LEU A 129 5.34 22.58 7.39
CA LEU A 129 3.90 22.61 7.70
C LEU A 129 3.25 23.95 7.34
N THR A 130 4.01 25.03 7.30
CA THR A 130 3.49 26.39 7.05
C THR A 130 3.69 26.88 5.62
N ASP A 131 4.57 26.26 4.84
CA ASP A 131 4.85 26.63 3.46
C ASP A 131 3.64 26.36 2.54
N LYS A 132 3.15 27.41 1.90
CA LYS A 132 2.04 27.36 0.93
C LYS A 132 2.51 27.53 -0.53
N SER A 133 3.83 27.58 -0.76
CA SER A 133 4.39 27.65 -2.10
C SER A 133 4.16 26.35 -2.88
N GLY A 134 4.02 26.48 -4.21
CA GLY A 134 3.85 25.32 -5.09
C GLY A 134 4.98 24.32 -4.90
N ASN A 135 4.62 23.05 -4.70
CA ASN A 135 5.54 21.96 -4.40
C ASN A 135 6.45 22.14 -3.17
N LYS A 136 6.03 22.95 -2.19
CA LYS A 136 6.85 23.28 -0.99
C LYS A 136 8.24 23.81 -1.35
N LYS A 137 8.36 24.54 -2.47
CA LYS A 137 9.63 24.98 -3.08
C LYS A 137 10.42 25.91 -2.16
N ALA A 138 9.75 26.80 -1.43
CA ALA A 138 10.41 27.70 -0.49
C ALA A 138 11.08 26.91 0.65
N CYS A 139 10.35 25.94 1.22
CA CYS A 139 10.89 25.06 2.25
C CYS A 139 12.02 24.17 1.73
N LEU A 140 11.94 23.67 0.49
CA LEU A 140 13.03 22.90 -0.12
C LEU A 140 14.30 23.74 -0.26
N ASN A 141 14.20 24.98 -0.73
CA ASN A 141 15.35 25.89 -0.83
C ASN A 141 15.96 26.19 0.54
N TYR A 142 15.11 26.37 1.56
CA TYR A 142 15.57 26.56 2.93
C TYR A 142 16.32 25.32 3.44
N PHE A 143 15.78 24.11 3.22
CA PHE A 143 16.45 22.86 3.57
C PHE A 143 17.82 22.72 2.90
N LEU A 144 17.93 23.05 1.61
CA LEU A 144 19.20 23.02 0.88
C LEU A 144 20.21 24.06 1.43
N SER A 145 19.74 25.21 1.94
CA SER A 145 20.61 26.19 2.59
C SER A 145 21.16 25.69 3.93
N ILE A 146 20.37 24.92 4.69
CA ILE A 146 20.83 24.22 5.90
C ILE A 146 21.91 23.21 5.51
N GLU A 147 21.64 22.36 4.52
CA GLU A 147 22.61 21.36 4.03
C GLU A 147 23.95 22.01 3.62
N GLN A 148 23.90 23.15 2.91
CA GLN A 148 25.10 23.89 2.50
C GLN A 148 25.87 24.48 3.69
N THR A 149 25.17 24.92 4.75
CA THR A 149 25.78 25.51 5.95
C THR A 149 26.71 24.53 6.67
N TYR A 150 26.41 23.23 6.60
CA TYR A 150 27.15 22.19 7.31
C TYR A 150 28.26 21.50 6.48
N ASP A 151 28.56 22.01 5.27
CA ASP A 151 29.56 21.47 4.33
C ASP A 151 29.68 19.93 4.35
N THR A 152 28.62 19.28 3.87
CA THR A 152 28.46 17.82 3.87
C THR A 152 29.49 17.06 3.01
N LYS A 153 30.33 17.77 2.24
CA LYS A 153 31.31 17.15 1.32
C LYS A 153 32.33 16.26 2.01
N ASN A 154 32.67 16.58 3.27
CA ASN A 154 33.68 15.84 4.03
C ASN A 154 33.08 14.89 5.07
N ASN A 155 31.75 14.85 5.22
CA ASN A 155 31.05 14.01 6.19
C ASN A 155 29.93 13.21 5.50
N VAL A 156 30.21 11.93 5.25
CA VAL A 156 29.33 11.04 4.47
C VAL A 156 28.04 10.77 5.24
N GLU A 157 28.11 10.53 6.54
CA GLU A 157 26.99 10.21 7.40
C GLU A 157 26.00 11.37 7.46
N LEU A 158 26.50 12.60 7.62
CA LEU A 158 25.68 13.81 7.62
C LEU A 158 25.05 14.07 6.24
N TYR A 159 25.81 13.88 5.16
CA TYR A 159 25.26 13.95 3.80
C TYR A 159 24.11 12.96 3.62
N CYS A 160 24.33 11.68 3.95
CA CYS A 160 23.33 10.63 3.82
C CYS A 160 22.12 10.88 4.73
N PHE A 161 22.32 11.42 5.93
CA PHE A 161 21.23 11.84 6.80
C PHE A 161 20.37 12.93 6.16
N PHE A 162 20.97 14.00 5.63
CA PHE A 162 20.22 15.05 4.94
C PHE A 162 19.51 14.53 3.69
N GLN A 163 20.15 13.69 2.88
CA GLN A 163 19.49 13.09 1.73
C GLN A 163 18.34 12.17 2.13
N TYR A 164 18.48 11.40 3.22
CA TYR A 164 17.40 10.62 3.80
C TYR A 164 16.22 11.53 4.19
N VAL A 165 16.46 12.59 4.98
CA VAL A 165 15.41 13.57 5.36
C VAL A 165 14.77 14.21 4.12
N LYS A 166 15.57 14.58 3.12
CA LYS A 166 15.08 15.16 1.86
C LYS A 166 14.11 14.21 1.16
N ILE A 167 14.42 12.92 1.10
CA ILE A 167 13.53 11.92 0.49
C ILE A 167 12.26 11.73 1.33
N GLN A 168 12.35 11.69 2.66
CA GLN A 168 11.17 11.53 3.51
C GLN A 168 10.16 12.68 3.37
N TYR A 169 10.64 13.92 3.23
CA TYR A 169 9.79 15.12 3.15
C TYR A 169 9.42 15.56 1.73
N PHE A 170 10.29 15.30 0.74
CA PHE A 170 10.13 15.80 -0.63
C PHE A 170 10.14 14.69 -1.69
N GLY A 171 10.33 13.42 -1.32
CA GLY A 171 10.39 12.31 -2.28
C GLY A 171 9.14 12.17 -3.15
N MET A 172 7.98 12.64 -2.69
CA MET A 172 6.75 12.68 -3.48
C MET A 172 6.75 13.75 -4.60
N THR A 173 7.65 14.73 -4.53
CA THR A 173 7.79 15.80 -5.53
C THR A 173 8.84 15.47 -6.60
N PHE A 174 9.63 14.42 -6.37
CA PHE A 174 10.66 13.95 -7.28
C PHE A 174 10.12 12.84 -8.16
N ASP A 175 10.71 12.69 -9.35
CA ASP A 175 10.43 11.53 -10.18
C ASP A 175 11.01 10.24 -9.55
N GLY A 176 10.46 9.08 -9.95
CA GLY A 176 10.88 7.80 -9.38
C GLY A 176 12.34 7.44 -9.65
N ALA A 177 12.91 7.90 -10.77
CA ALA A 177 14.30 7.64 -11.14
C ALA A 177 15.25 8.44 -10.25
N GLN A 178 14.94 9.71 -10.00
CA GLN A 178 15.67 10.63 -9.13
C GLN A 178 15.66 10.14 -7.68
N VAL A 179 14.52 9.66 -7.17
CA VAL A 179 14.46 9.06 -5.82
C VAL A 179 15.38 7.83 -5.75
N SER A 180 15.32 6.96 -6.76
CA SER A 180 16.16 5.75 -6.84
C SER A 180 17.65 6.10 -6.94
N GLU A 181 18.01 7.12 -7.71
CA GLU A 181 19.39 7.60 -7.84
C GLU A 181 19.91 8.17 -6.51
N ASN A 182 19.09 8.93 -5.78
CA ASN A 182 19.49 9.43 -4.46
C ASN A 182 19.74 8.27 -3.47
N PHE A 183 18.88 7.24 -3.46
CA PHE A 183 19.13 6.03 -2.66
C PHE A 183 20.41 5.33 -3.07
N ASN A 184 20.63 5.11 -4.36
CA ASN A 184 21.83 4.46 -4.88
C ASN A 184 23.10 5.22 -4.46
N ARG A 185 23.10 6.54 -4.58
CA ARG A 185 24.23 7.38 -4.19
C ARG A 185 24.53 7.30 -2.69
N MET A 186 23.51 7.31 -1.83
CA MET A 186 23.72 7.13 -0.39
C MET A 186 24.33 5.76 -0.08
N ILE A 187 23.82 4.70 -0.71
CA ILE A 187 24.32 3.33 -0.55
C ILE A 187 25.79 3.23 -0.99
N GLU A 188 26.13 3.79 -2.15
CA GLU A 188 27.49 3.77 -2.71
C GLU A 188 28.50 4.56 -1.88
N MET A 189 28.06 5.61 -1.17
CA MET A 189 28.91 6.39 -0.29
C MET A 189 29.15 5.71 1.06
N LEU A 190 28.14 5.06 1.63
CA LEU A 190 28.22 4.41 2.95
C LEU A 190 28.90 3.04 2.90
N GLU A 191 28.60 2.21 1.89
CA GLU A 191 29.07 0.83 1.84
C GLU A 191 30.60 0.66 1.94
N PRO A 192 31.44 1.46 1.24
CA PRO A 192 32.90 1.32 1.35
C PRO A 192 33.48 1.73 2.71
N LYS A 193 32.69 2.45 3.53
CA LYS A 193 33.09 2.98 4.84
C LYS A 193 32.28 2.37 5.98
N LEU A 194 31.67 1.20 5.74
CA LEU A 194 30.75 0.59 6.70
C LEU A 194 31.48 0.20 7.99
N ASP A 195 31.02 0.73 9.10
CA ASP A 195 31.48 0.42 10.45
C ASP A 195 30.32 0.31 11.44
N SER A 196 30.62 -0.03 12.70
CA SER A 196 29.61 -0.15 13.76
C SER A 196 28.75 1.10 13.94
N ALA A 197 29.29 2.29 13.62
CA ALA A 197 28.66 3.56 13.90
C ALA A 197 27.67 3.96 12.80
N ASN A 198 28.00 3.72 11.52
CA ASN A 198 27.11 4.05 10.39
C ASN A 198 26.24 2.88 9.88
N PHE A 199 26.45 1.65 10.40
CA PHE A 199 25.70 0.46 9.99
C PHE A 199 24.17 0.61 10.12
N ALA A 200 23.69 1.21 11.20
CA ALA A 200 22.24 1.40 11.43
C ALA A 200 21.61 2.32 10.36
N LEU A 201 22.30 3.40 9.98
CA LEU A 201 21.86 4.31 8.93
C LEU A 201 21.84 3.61 7.56
N TYR A 202 22.87 2.81 7.28
CA TYR A 202 22.94 2.01 6.05
C TYR A 202 21.78 1.00 5.93
N GLN A 203 21.47 0.29 7.01
CA GLN A 203 20.31 -0.62 7.05
C GLN A 203 18.99 0.13 6.81
N LEU A 204 18.81 1.29 7.45
CA LEU A 204 17.60 2.11 7.31
C LEU A 204 17.42 2.57 5.85
N ILE A 205 18.48 3.05 5.21
CA ILE A 205 18.46 3.51 3.82
C ILE A 205 18.09 2.37 2.87
N LEU A 206 18.66 1.18 3.05
CA LEU A 206 18.33 0.00 2.24
C LEU A 206 16.86 -0.41 2.41
N ILE A 207 16.35 -0.42 3.64
CA ILE A 207 14.94 -0.74 3.93
C ILE A 207 14.01 0.26 3.25
N CYS A 208 14.31 1.56 3.34
CA CYS A 208 13.50 2.60 2.70
C CYS A 208 13.55 2.52 1.15
N ASP A 209 14.71 2.23 0.55
CA ASP A 209 14.82 2.02 -0.90
C ASP A 209 13.95 0.85 -1.36
N ILE A 210 14.01 -0.29 -0.65
CA ILE A 210 13.19 -1.47 -0.95
C ILE A 210 11.70 -1.13 -0.83
N GLN A 211 11.28 -0.47 0.27
CA GLN A 211 9.89 -0.06 0.47
C GLN A 211 9.40 0.88 -0.64
N ASN A 212 10.22 1.85 -1.05
CA ASN A 212 9.89 2.78 -2.11
C ASN A 212 9.71 2.06 -3.46
N ARG A 213 10.60 1.11 -3.79
CA ARG A 213 10.51 0.29 -5.01
C ARG A 213 9.25 -0.57 -5.05
N LEU A 214 8.92 -1.20 -3.92
CA LEU A 214 7.68 -1.98 -3.77
C LEU A 214 6.44 -1.10 -3.95
N LEU A 215 6.44 0.12 -3.39
CA LEU A 215 5.32 1.06 -3.46
C LEU A 215 5.11 1.65 -4.87
N LYS A 216 6.21 1.90 -5.59
CA LYS A 216 6.21 2.45 -6.95
C LYS A 216 5.96 1.41 -8.05
N GLY A 217 5.87 0.13 -7.71
CA GLY A 217 5.70 -0.94 -8.70
C GLY A 217 6.92 -1.07 -9.62
N SER A 218 8.13 -0.84 -9.07
CA SER A 218 9.38 -1.03 -9.80
C SER A 218 9.60 -2.51 -10.17
N PRO A 219 10.42 -2.80 -11.20
CA PRO A 219 10.74 -4.18 -11.56
C PRO A 219 11.23 -5.00 -10.36
N ILE A 220 10.61 -6.16 -10.16
CA ILE A 220 10.84 -6.97 -8.95
C ILE A 220 12.29 -7.43 -8.82
N GLU A 221 12.97 -7.67 -9.95
CA GLU A 221 14.37 -8.12 -10.01
C GLU A 221 15.35 -7.12 -9.39
N GLU A 222 15.16 -5.83 -9.64
CA GLU A 222 15.98 -4.78 -9.02
C GLU A 222 15.76 -4.72 -7.51
N THR A 223 14.49 -4.86 -7.11
CA THR A 223 14.11 -4.90 -5.70
C THR A 223 14.71 -6.10 -4.98
N PHE A 224 14.76 -7.28 -5.63
CA PHE A 224 15.47 -8.46 -5.14
C PHE A 224 16.96 -8.23 -4.98
N LYS A 225 17.62 -7.56 -5.94
CA LYS A 225 19.06 -7.23 -5.83
C LYS A 225 19.34 -6.37 -4.59
N ARG A 226 18.51 -5.34 -4.35
CA ARG A 226 18.62 -4.47 -3.16
C ARG A 226 18.36 -5.23 -1.87
N HIS A 227 17.34 -6.08 -1.84
CA HIS A 227 17.04 -6.91 -0.67
C HIS A 227 18.11 -7.97 -0.37
N ASN A 228 18.71 -8.57 -1.40
CA ASN A 228 19.85 -9.49 -1.21
C ASN A 228 21.05 -8.76 -0.61
N LYS A 229 21.33 -7.53 -1.04
CA LYS A 229 22.36 -6.67 -0.45
C LYS A 229 22.09 -6.37 1.03
N LEU A 230 20.84 -6.08 1.39
CA LEU A 230 20.41 -5.95 2.80
C LEU A 230 20.73 -7.22 3.59
N LYS A 231 20.21 -8.38 3.17
CA LYS A 231 20.45 -9.66 3.85
C LYS A 231 21.94 -10.03 3.94
N GLN A 232 22.71 -9.76 2.89
CA GLN A 232 24.14 -10.03 2.87
C GLN A 232 24.88 -9.18 3.91
N SER A 233 24.57 -7.88 3.97
CA SER A 233 25.19 -6.98 4.95
C SER A 233 24.87 -7.39 6.40
N GLN A 234 23.66 -7.84 6.68
CA GLN A 234 23.26 -8.33 8.01
C GLN A 234 23.99 -9.62 8.41
N LYS A 235 24.26 -10.51 7.45
CA LYS A 235 25.01 -11.76 7.69
C LYS A 235 26.51 -11.51 7.90
N GLN A 236 27.06 -10.52 7.22
CA GLN A 236 28.49 -10.25 7.21
C GLN A 236 28.93 -9.33 8.34
N HIS A 237 28.09 -8.38 8.76
CA HIS A 237 28.45 -7.37 9.75
C HIS A 237 28.24 -7.89 11.18
N PRO A 238 29.26 -7.83 12.07
CA PRO A 238 29.16 -8.39 13.43
C PRO A 238 28.12 -7.67 14.31
N ASP A 239 27.89 -6.39 14.07
CA ASP A 239 27.00 -5.55 14.88
C ASP A 239 25.52 -5.67 14.53
N PHE A 240 25.12 -6.57 13.62
CA PHE A 240 23.69 -6.74 13.34
C PHE A 240 22.87 -7.10 14.59
N ASN A 241 23.45 -7.92 15.48
CA ASN A 241 22.81 -8.31 16.73
C ASN A 241 22.70 -7.17 17.76
N SER A 242 23.43 -6.05 17.57
CA SER A 242 23.31 -4.86 18.43
C SER A 242 22.25 -3.87 17.93
N LEU A 243 21.75 -4.04 16.70
CA LEU A 243 20.65 -3.23 16.18
C LEU A 243 19.32 -3.55 16.88
N PRO A 244 18.38 -2.59 16.91
CA PRO A 244 17.01 -2.83 17.36
C PRO A 244 16.37 -4.02 16.62
N SER A 245 15.67 -4.89 17.34
CA SER A 245 14.98 -6.09 16.81
C SER A 245 14.02 -5.79 15.65
N GLN A 246 13.56 -4.54 15.57
CA GLN A 246 12.73 -3.99 14.51
C GLN A 246 13.37 -4.13 13.12
N PHE A 247 14.70 -4.04 12.99
CA PHE A 247 15.39 -4.22 11.70
C PHE A 247 15.24 -5.66 11.15
N ALA A 248 15.37 -6.67 12.02
CA ALA A 248 15.14 -8.05 11.64
C ALA A 248 13.66 -8.25 11.22
N ALA A 249 12.73 -7.72 12.00
CA ALA A 249 11.30 -7.78 11.72
C ALA A 249 10.93 -7.13 10.37
N MET A 250 11.46 -5.93 10.08
CA MET A 250 11.29 -5.26 8.79
C MET A 250 11.82 -6.12 7.64
N THR A 251 13.00 -6.71 7.79
CA THR A 251 13.62 -7.56 6.76
C THR A 251 12.76 -8.78 6.44
N HIS A 252 12.20 -9.45 7.46
CA HIS A 252 11.35 -10.61 7.26
C HIS A 252 10.02 -10.27 6.56
N ILE A 253 9.42 -9.12 6.87
CA ILE A 253 8.20 -8.66 6.17
C ILE A 253 8.50 -8.31 4.72
N LEU A 254 9.60 -7.61 4.45
CA LEU A 254 10.03 -7.30 3.08
C LEU A 254 10.29 -8.57 2.27
N ASP A 255 10.90 -9.58 2.89
CA ASP A 255 11.15 -10.87 2.25
C ASP A 255 9.85 -11.58 1.85
N LEU A 256 8.84 -11.57 2.73
CA LEU A 256 7.51 -12.11 2.43
C LEU A 256 6.82 -11.32 1.32
N LEU A 257 6.85 -9.98 1.39
CA LEU A 257 6.27 -9.09 0.39
C LEU A 257 6.85 -9.33 -1.01
N LEU A 258 8.16 -9.55 -1.11
CA LEU A 258 8.81 -9.88 -2.37
C LEU A 258 8.31 -11.20 -2.97
N SER A 259 8.10 -12.23 -2.15
CA SER A 259 7.51 -13.49 -2.62
C SER A 259 6.06 -13.31 -3.07
N ILE A 260 5.29 -12.49 -2.35
CA ILE A 260 3.90 -12.16 -2.71
C ILE A 260 3.86 -11.43 -4.05
N GLN A 261 4.67 -10.37 -4.23
CA GLN A 261 4.70 -9.61 -5.47
C GLN A 261 5.23 -10.41 -6.67
N ASN A 262 6.06 -11.42 -6.43
CA ASN A 262 6.56 -12.33 -7.46
C ASN A 262 5.65 -13.55 -7.71
N ASP A 263 4.48 -13.62 -7.06
CA ASP A 263 3.54 -14.75 -7.12
C ASP A 263 4.17 -16.12 -6.75
N ASP A 264 5.24 -16.13 -5.95
CA ASP A 264 5.90 -17.36 -5.49
C ASP A 264 5.33 -17.84 -4.15
N PHE A 265 4.24 -18.60 -4.25
CA PHE A 265 3.56 -19.16 -3.08
C PHE A 265 4.44 -20.12 -2.27
N SER A 266 5.33 -20.88 -2.92
CA SER A 266 6.16 -21.87 -2.22
C SER A 266 7.18 -21.17 -1.32
N ASP A 267 7.83 -20.15 -1.87
CA ASP A 267 8.77 -19.31 -1.14
C ASP A 267 8.06 -18.52 -0.04
N ALA A 268 6.91 -17.90 -0.34
CA ALA A 268 6.09 -17.20 0.64
C ALA A 268 5.74 -18.11 1.84
N LYS A 269 5.28 -19.34 1.58
CA LYS A 269 4.94 -20.31 2.64
C LYS A 269 6.13 -20.63 3.55
N SER A 270 7.35 -20.73 3.00
CA SER A 270 8.55 -20.97 3.80
C SER A 270 8.83 -19.79 4.75
N LYS A 271 8.67 -18.56 4.24
CA LYS A 271 8.90 -17.31 4.99
C LYS A 271 7.86 -17.06 6.07
N MET A 272 6.60 -17.48 5.86
CA MET A 272 5.58 -17.45 6.91
C MET A 272 6.02 -18.23 8.15
N GLY A 273 6.61 -19.42 7.95
CA GLY A 273 7.15 -20.23 9.05
C GLY A 273 8.27 -19.53 9.82
N SER A 274 9.17 -18.84 9.10
CA SER A 274 10.22 -18.02 9.73
C SER A 274 9.66 -16.85 10.52
N ILE A 275 8.63 -16.16 10.00
CA ILE A 275 7.97 -15.05 10.71
C ILE A 275 7.26 -15.56 11.97
N ASP A 276 6.59 -16.71 11.92
CA ASP A 276 5.94 -17.31 13.09
C ASP A 276 6.95 -17.65 14.19
N LEU A 277 8.14 -18.16 13.83
CA LEU A 277 9.23 -18.40 14.79
C LEU A 277 9.73 -17.08 15.40
N LEU A 278 9.96 -16.08 14.57
CA LEU A 278 10.42 -14.76 14.98
C LEU A 278 9.44 -14.08 15.96
N ILE A 279 8.13 -14.15 15.68
CA ILE A 279 7.10 -13.62 16.59
C ILE A 279 7.14 -14.33 17.95
N ARG A 280 7.39 -15.65 17.98
CA ARG A 280 7.50 -16.41 19.24
C ARG A 280 8.75 -16.02 20.02
N GLU A 281 9.87 -15.83 19.33
CA GLU A 281 11.12 -15.35 19.93
C GLU A 281 10.93 -13.97 20.55
N PHE A 282 10.35 -13.02 19.80
CA PHE A 282 10.16 -11.65 20.27
C PHE A 282 9.11 -11.48 21.37
N LYS A 283 8.13 -12.39 21.48
CA LYS A 283 7.21 -12.41 22.63
C LYS A 283 7.92 -12.59 23.98
N SER A 284 9.15 -13.11 23.98
CA SER A 284 9.97 -13.20 25.19
C SER A 284 10.68 -11.88 25.55
N LEU A 285 10.70 -10.89 24.64
CA LEU A 285 11.35 -9.59 24.82
C LEU A 285 10.32 -8.52 25.22
N ASP A 286 10.28 -8.20 26.51
CA ASP A 286 9.23 -7.35 27.12
C ASP A 286 9.21 -5.89 26.61
N LYS A 287 10.34 -5.35 26.16
CA LYS A 287 10.48 -3.91 25.82
C LYS A 287 9.75 -3.50 24.54
N TRP A 288 9.84 -4.27 23.47
CA TRP A 288 9.19 -3.94 22.19
C TRP A 288 7.66 -4.19 22.20
N ALA A 289 7.15 -4.91 23.21
CA ALA A 289 5.72 -5.21 23.27
C ALA A 289 4.84 -3.94 23.31
N ARG A 290 5.32 -2.86 23.93
CA ARG A 290 4.59 -1.60 24.11
C ARG A 290 5.26 -0.37 23.51
N GLU A 291 6.56 -0.46 23.19
CA GLU A 291 7.29 0.64 22.55
C GLU A 291 7.05 0.62 21.03
N PHE A 292 6.47 1.69 20.49
CA PHE A 292 6.31 1.90 19.04
C PHE A 292 7.39 2.82 18.46
N VAL A 293 8.34 3.28 19.29
CA VAL A 293 9.45 4.14 18.90
C VAL A 293 10.75 3.43 19.23
N PHE A 294 11.70 3.44 18.31
CA PHE A 294 13.07 3.01 18.58
C PHE A 294 14.06 4.08 18.11
N LYS A 295 15.29 4.01 18.62
CA LYS A 295 16.33 5.00 18.33
C LYS A 295 17.48 4.35 17.59
N ILE A 296 18.02 5.07 16.62
CA ILE A 296 19.34 4.79 16.06
C ILE A 296 20.22 6.01 16.28
N THR A 297 21.50 5.77 16.55
CA THR A 297 22.48 6.85 16.67
C THR A 297 23.13 7.06 15.31
N VAL A 298 23.14 8.31 14.83
CA VAL A 298 23.88 8.69 13.63
C VAL A 298 25.13 9.46 14.06
N PRO A 299 26.32 8.89 13.91
CA PRO A 299 27.57 9.59 14.21
C PRO A 299 27.78 10.70 13.18
N MET A 300 28.10 11.90 13.64
CA MET A 300 28.30 13.08 12.79
C MET A 300 29.53 13.84 13.24
N GLN A 301 30.39 14.18 12.29
CA GLN A 301 31.49 15.09 12.51
C GLN A 301 31.10 16.53 12.13
N LEU A 302 31.05 17.42 13.12
CA LEU A 302 30.75 18.84 12.97
C LEU A 302 32.01 19.63 13.33
N GLY A 303 32.78 20.01 12.31
CA GLY A 303 34.10 20.63 12.49
C GLY A 303 35.07 19.67 13.19
N SER A 304 35.61 20.07 14.34
CA SER A 304 36.50 19.25 15.18
C SER A 304 35.76 18.37 16.19
N SER A 305 34.44 18.50 16.31
CA SER A 305 33.64 17.75 17.28
C SER A 305 32.93 16.56 16.64
N SER A 306 32.95 15.41 17.34
CA SER A 306 32.12 14.25 17.00
C SER A 306 30.85 14.30 17.84
N ILE A 307 29.69 14.18 17.20
CA ILE A 307 28.37 14.28 17.80
C ILE A 307 27.55 13.07 17.38
N ASP A 308 26.89 12.47 18.34
CA ASP A 308 25.95 11.37 18.13
C ASP A 308 24.53 11.94 18.10
N LEU A 309 23.92 12.00 16.91
CA LEU A 309 22.54 12.46 16.77
C LEU A 309 21.57 11.27 16.92
N PRO A 310 20.75 11.22 17.99
CA PRO A 310 19.76 10.16 18.14
C PRO A 310 18.58 10.41 17.20
N LEU A 311 18.45 9.60 16.15
CA LEU A 311 17.27 9.56 15.28
C LEU A 311 16.19 8.68 15.90
N GLN A 312 15.05 9.27 16.20
CA GLN A 312 13.86 8.55 16.67
C GLN A 312 13.03 8.10 15.48
N ILE A 313 12.69 6.81 15.43
CA ILE A 313 11.90 6.20 14.37
C ILE A 313 10.61 5.67 14.98
N ASN A 314 9.49 6.24 14.52
CA ASN A 314 8.16 5.76 14.84
C ASN A 314 7.83 4.57 13.93
N TRP A 315 7.47 3.45 14.53
CA TRP A 315 7.11 2.23 13.81
C TRP A 315 5.97 1.49 14.53
N LEU A 316 5.95 0.16 14.44
CA LEU A 316 4.90 -0.71 14.96
C LEU A 316 5.29 -1.30 16.31
N THR A 317 4.31 -1.49 17.19
CA THR A 317 4.46 -2.39 18.35
C THR A 317 4.61 -3.84 17.88
N LEU A 318 5.09 -4.74 18.75
CA LEU A 318 5.16 -6.17 18.43
C LEU A 318 3.78 -6.76 18.03
N ARG A 319 2.69 -6.27 18.63
CA ARG A 319 1.32 -6.71 18.29
C ARG A 319 0.87 -6.19 16.94
N GLU A 320 1.13 -4.92 16.63
CA GLU A 320 0.85 -4.35 15.31
C GLU A 320 1.68 -5.03 14.22
N PHE A 321 2.95 -5.35 14.51
CA PHE A 321 3.79 -6.17 13.65
C PHE A 321 3.20 -7.57 13.43
N SER A 322 2.78 -8.25 14.49
CA SER A 322 2.16 -9.58 14.40
C SER A 322 0.88 -9.54 13.56
N MET A 323 0.06 -8.51 13.75
CA MET A 323 -1.15 -8.27 12.97
C MET A 323 -0.82 -8.07 11.48
N LEU A 324 0.18 -7.24 11.16
CA LEU A 324 0.62 -7.01 9.78
C LEU A 324 1.20 -8.29 9.14
N ALA A 325 1.94 -9.08 9.91
CA ALA A 325 2.45 -10.38 9.47
C ALA A 325 1.30 -11.34 9.12
N TYR A 326 0.31 -11.51 10.00
CA TYR A 326 -0.86 -12.35 9.72
C TYR A 326 -1.63 -11.87 8.50
N PHE A 327 -1.71 -10.56 8.29
CA PHE A 327 -2.37 -10.00 7.11
C PHE A 327 -1.67 -10.39 5.81
N TYR A 328 -0.34 -10.24 5.72
CA TYR A 328 0.41 -10.66 4.53
C TYR A 328 0.42 -12.18 4.33
N CYS A 329 0.46 -12.96 5.42
CA CYS A 329 0.24 -14.40 5.36
C CYS A 329 -1.15 -14.72 4.77
N GLY A 330 -2.18 -14.02 5.22
CA GLY A 330 -3.55 -14.13 4.70
C GLY A 330 -3.63 -13.82 3.21
N ILE A 331 -3.05 -12.69 2.77
CA ILE A 331 -2.98 -12.29 1.34
C ILE A 331 -2.33 -13.39 0.50
N SER A 332 -1.21 -13.95 0.95
CA SER A 332 -0.52 -15.03 0.24
C SER A 332 -1.41 -16.28 0.05
N TYR A 333 -2.37 -16.52 0.95
CA TYR A 333 -3.32 -17.62 0.84
C TYR A 333 -4.56 -17.29 0.00
N VAL A 334 -4.85 -16.01 -0.31
CA VAL A 334 -6.01 -15.61 -1.13
C VAL A 334 -5.97 -16.28 -2.50
N ILE A 335 -4.80 -16.35 -3.14
CA ILE A 335 -4.61 -17.04 -4.43
C ILE A 335 -4.92 -18.55 -4.37
N LYS A 336 -5.00 -19.14 -3.18
CA LYS A 336 -5.31 -20.55 -2.93
C LYS A 336 -6.69 -20.76 -2.33
N SER A 337 -7.49 -19.72 -2.10
CA SER A 337 -8.82 -19.86 -1.48
C SER A 337 -9.74 -20.80 -2.26
N TRP A 338 -9.52 -20.94 -3.58
CA TRP A 338 -10.23 -21.91 -4.42
C TRP A 338 -10.11 -23.39 -3.97
N ASP A 339 -9.13 -23.72 -3.11
CA ASP A 339 -8.96 -25.06 -2.54
C ASP A 339 -9.91 -25.39 -1.37
N GLY A 340 -10.68 -24.40 -0.90
CA GLY A 340 -11.71 -24.56 0.13
C GLY A 340 -11.18 -24.75 1.56
N LYS A 341 -9.87 -24.62 1.80
CA LYS A 341 -9.27 -24.86 3.13
C LYS A 341 -9.36 -23.68 4.08
N ASN A 342 -9.99 -22.59 3.65
CA ASN A 342 -10.27 -21.37 4.44
C ASN A 342 -9.06 -20.80 5.20
N ARG A 343 -7.84 -21.00 4.69
CA ARG A 343 -6.60 -20.57 5.37
C ARG A 343 -6.49 -19.06 5.43
N SER A 344 -6.90 -18.37 4.37
CA SER A 344 -7.02 -16.92 4.29
C SER A 344 -7.91 -16.38 5.41
N GLU A 345 -9.13 -16.92 5.57
CA GLU A 345 -10.08 -16.48 6.58
C GLU A 345 -9.56 -16.71 8.00
N MET A 346 -8.85 -17.82 8.25
CA MET A 346 -8.24 -18.06 9.56
C MET A 346 -7.21 -16.97 9.93
N MET A 347 -6.42 -16.50 8.96
CA MET A 347 -5.42 -15.45 9.19
C MET A 347 -6.08 -14.08 9.37
N PHE A 348 -7.10 -13.76 8.55
CA PHE A 348 -7.84 -12.51 8.66
C PHE A 348 -8.65 -12.42 9.97
N ALA A 349 -9.19 -13.54 10.46
CA ALA A 349 -9.82 -13.61 11.78
C ALA A 349 -8.84 -13.26 12.92
N GLN A 350 -7.56 -13.66 12.81
CA GLN A 350 -6.53 -13.21 13.76
C GLN A 350 -6.29 -11.70 13.64
N CYS A 351 -6.28 -11.14 12.43
CA CYS A 351 -6.12 -9.69 12.22
C CYS A 351 -7.23 -8.91 12.93
N HIS A 352 -8.50 -9.29 12.73
CA HIS A 352 -9.65 -8.67 13.42
C HIS A 352 -9.55 -8.77 14.94
N LYS A 353 -9.05 -9.90 15.46
CA LYS A 353 -8.79 -10.07 16.90
C LYS A 353 -7.73 -9.08 17.40
N TYR A 354 -6.61 -8.94 16.70
CA TYR A 354 -5.56 -7.99 17.08
C TYR A 354 -6.04 -6.54 16.98
N VAL A 355 -6.77 -6.16 15.92
CA VAL A 355 -7.36 -4.80 15.80
C VAL A 355 -8.23 -4.47 17.00
N LYS A 356 -9.10 -5.39 17.43
CA LYS A 356 -9.96 -5.20 18.61
C LYS A 356 -9.18 -5.05 19.91
N LEU A 357 -8.03 -5.72 20.04
CA LEU A 357 -7.15 -5.61 21.20
C LEU A 357 -6.37 -4.29 21.19
N GLU A 358 -5.79 -3.92 20.04
CA GLU A 358 -5.00 -2.69 19.89
C GLU A 358 -5.82 -1.43 20.13
N ARG A 359 -7.10 -1.41 19.73
CA ARG A 359 -8.01 -0.28 20.00
C ARG A 359 -8.27 -0.06 21.50
N LYS A 360 -8.07 -1.08 22.34
CA LYS A 360 -8.28 -1.00 23.80
C LYS A 360 -6.99 -0.78 24.57
N GLU A 361 -5.82 -0.88 23.91
CA GLU A 361 -4.53 -0.77 24.57
C GLU A 361 -4.24 0.68 24.94
N GLN A 362 -3.94 0.90 26.22
CA GLN A 362 -3.51 2.19 26.75
C GLN A 362 -1.99 2.33 26.55
N LEU A 363 -1.58 3.32 25.75
CA LEU A 363 -0.18 3.62 25.47
C LEU A 363 0.18 5.00 26.00
N ARG A 364 1.47 5.19 26.30
CA ARG A 364 2.04 6.51 26.51
C ARG A 364 2.34 7.13 25.14
N ILE A 365 1.48 8.02 24.67
CA ILE A 365 1.49 8.54 23.29
C ILE A 365 0.91 9.96 23.27
N SER A 366 1.25 10.78 22.28
CA SER A 366 0.58 12.07 22.09
C SER A 366 -0.87 11.86 21.63
N SER A 367 -1.75 12.85 21.86
CA SER A 367 -3.13 12.78 21.38
C SER A 367 -3.19 12.69 19.84
N VAL A 368 -2.31 13.42 19.15
CA VAL A 368 -2.20 13.45 17.68
C VAL A 368 -1.73 12.09 17.12
N ASP A 369 -0.71 11.49 17.72
CA ASP A 369 -0.21 10.17 17.29
C ASP A 369 -1.23 9.07 17.61
N MET A 370 -2.01 9.20 18.70
CA MET A 370 -3.10 8.29 19.01
C MET A 370 -4.22 8.37 17.96
N GLU A 371 -4.60 9.57 17.54
CA GLU A 371 -5.59 9.78 16.48
C GLU A 371 -5.12 9.11 15.18
N ALA A 372 -3.88 9.39 14.76
CA ALA A 372 -3.26 8.78 13.59
C ALA A 372 -3.26 7.24 13.67
N ARG A 373 -2.96 6.67 14.84
CA ARG A 373 -2.98 5.23 15.09
C ARG A 373 -4.40 4.65 14.99
N LEU A 374 -5.42 5.30 15.56
CA LEU A 374 -6.80 4.85 15.46
C LEU A 374 -7.32 4.88 14.02
N LEU A 375 -7.01 5.95 13.28
CA LEU A 375 -7.33 6.07 11.86
C LEU A 375 -6.69 4.93 11.05
N ARG A 376 -5.39 4.66 11.28
CA ARG A 376 -4.66 3.53 10.67
C ARG A 376 -5.31 2.20 10.99
N LEU A 377 -5.70 1.95 12.25
CA LEU A 377 -6.32 0.68 12.65
C LEU A 377 -7.72 0.48 12.03
N LYS A 378 -8.52 1.54 11.88
CA LYS A 378 -9.82 1.47 11.18
C LYS A 378 -9.63 1.24 9.67
N TYR A 379 -8.69 1.93 9.04
CA TYR A 379 -8.31 1.67 7.65
C TYR A 379 -7.85 0.23 7.44
N PHE A 380 -6.96 -0.26 8.30
CA PHE A 380 -6.46 -1.64 8.23
C PHE A 380 -7.59 -2.66 8.38
N SER A 381 -8.56 -2.42 9.27
CA SER A 381 -9.76 -3.26 9.41
C SER A 381 -10.58 -3.35 8.11
N LEU A 382 -10.79 -2.22 7.43
CA LEU A 382 -11.48 -2.18 6.14
C LEU A 382 -10.69 -2.92 5.06
N LEU A 383 -9.36 -2.76 5.06
CA LEU A 383 -8.47 -3.44 4.13
C LEU A 383 -8.47 -4.96 4.31
N VAL A 384 -8.50 -5.45 5.56
CA VAL A 384 -8.66 -6.89 5.86
C VAL A 384 -9.97 -7.39 5.24
N SER A 385 -11.08 -6.67 5.42
CA SER A 385 -12.36 -7.10 4.85
C SER A 385 -12.43 -7.03 3.34
N PHE A 386 -11.74 -6.08 2.71
CA PHE A 386 -11.57 -6.09 1.26
C PHE A 386 -10.96 -7.41 0.76
N TYR A 387 -9.87 -7.88 1.39
CA TYR A 387 -9.25 -9.16 1.01
C TYR A 387 -10.06 -10.40 1.43
N GLU A 388 -10.84 -10.32 2.52
CA GLU A 388 -11.81 -11.37 2.87
C GLU A 388 -12.86 -11.54 1.77
N VAL A 389 -13.43 -10.44 1.25
CA VAL A 389 -14.37 -10.49 0.13
C VAL A 389 -13.72 -11.10 -1.11
N LEU A 390 -12.48 -10.73 -1.44
CA LEU A 390 -11.76 -11.33 -2.56
C LEU A 390 -11.56 -12.85 -2.38
N ALA A 391 -11.19 -13.31 -1.18
CA ALA A 391 -11.07 -14.74 -0.88
C ALA A 391 -12.41 -15.47 -1.09
N LYS A 392 -13.53 -14.86 -0.67
CA LYS A 392 -14.88 -15.39 -0.89
C LYS A 392 -15.25 -15.46 -2.37
N PHE A 393 -14.90 -14.46 -3.16
CA PHE A 393 -15.09 -14.48 -4.62
C PHE A 393 -14.31 -15.63 -5.28
N HIS A 394 -13.08 -15.91 -4.84
CA HIS A 394 -12.30 -17.06 -5.30
C HIS A 394 -12.94 -18.41 -4.93
N CYS A 395 -13.67 -18.49 -3.83
CA CYS A 395 -14.49 -19.66 -3.45
C CYS A 395 -15.86 -19.71 -4.16
N ASN A 396 -16.12 -18.81 -5.12
CA ASN A 396 -17.42 -18.65 -5.79
C ASN A 396 -18.58 -18.35 -4.81
N GLN A 397 -18.28 -17.76 -3.64
CA GLN A 397 -19.25 -17.33 -2.62
C GLN A 397 -19.69 -15.88 -2.87
N TRP A 398 -20.10 -15.52 -4.08
CA TRP A 398 -20.41 -14.13 -4.46
C TRP A 398 -21.51 -13.46 -3.64
N ASN A 399 -22.46 -14.26 -3.14
CA ASN A 399 -23.58 -13.75 -2.33
C ASN A 399 -23.15 -13.35 -0.91
N SER A 400 -21.93 -13.68 -0.47
CA SER A 400 -21.39 -13.28 0.83
C SER A 400 -21.07 -11.79 0.89
N PHE A 401 -20.88 -11.12 -0.25
CA PHE A 401 -20.65 -9.68 -0.27
C PHE A 401 -21.99 -8.93 -0.15
N ASN A 402 -22.43 -8.76 1.11
CA ASN A 402 -23.67 -8.12 1.49
C ASN A 402 -23.52 -7.39 2.84
N ARG A 403 -24.55 -6.62 3.22
CA ARG A 403 -24.57 -5.81 4.46
C ARG A 403 -24.50 -6.63 5.74
N ASP A 404 -24.96 -7.88 5.75
CA ASP A 404 -24.98 -8.71 6.95
C ASP A 404 -23.60 -9.29 7.27
N GLU A 405 -22.86 -9.73 6.25
CA GLU A 405 -21.54 -10.36 6.43
C GLU A 405 -20.41 -9.32 6.49
N PHE A 406 -20.52 -8.20 5.77
CA PHE A 406 -19.50 -7.14 5.74
C PHE A 406 -20.06 -5.76 6.09
N PRO A 407 -20.74 -5.59 7.25
CA PRO A 407 -21.41 -4.34 7.61
C PRO A 407 -20.48 -3.12 7.57
N GLN A 408 -19.23 -3.28 8.04
CA GLN A 408 -18.25 -2.20 8.09
C GLN A 408 -17.82 -1.64 6.73
N LEU A 409 -17.87 -2.44 5.65
CA LEU A 409 -17.58 -1.94 4.30
C LEU A 409 -18.76 -1.10 3.76
N PHE A 410 -19.99 -1.53 4.05
CA PHE A 410 -21.19 -0.80 3.61
C PHE A 410 -21.43 0.47 4.42
N GLU A 411 -21.20 0.43 5.75
CA GLU A 411 -21.19 1.61 6.61
C GLU A 411 -20.18 2.64 6.12
N PHE A 412 -18.95 2.20 5.78
CA PHE A 412 -17.95 3.08 5.17
C PHE A 412 -18.45 3.76 3.88
N ILE A 413 -19.14 3.02 3.00
CA ILE A 413 -19.68 3.57 1.75
C ILE A 413 -20.77 4.60 2.05
N ASP A 414 -21.69 4.28 2.95
CA ASP A 414 -22.81 5.15 3.31
C ASP A 414 -22.30 6.45 3.98
N ASP A 415 -21.33 6.35 4.89
CA ASP A 415 -20.69 7.50 5.56
C ASP A 415 -19.91 8.37 4.58
N TYR A 416 -19.18 7.75 3.64
CA TYR A 416 -18.45 8.47 2.60
C TYR A 416 -19.39 9.25 1.70
N ASN A 417 -20.47 8.61 1.24
CA ASN A 417 -21.46 9.22 0.35
C ASN A 417 -22.25 10.34 1.03
N SER A 418 -22.54 10.19 2.32
CA SER A 418 -23.24 11.21 3.10
C SER A 418 -22.32 12.34 3.59
N GLY A 419 -21.01 12.27 3.30
CA GLY A 419 -20.05 13.30 3.70
C GLY A 419 -19.85 13.39 5.22
N GLN A 420 -20.03 12.27 5.93
CA GLN A 420 -19.94 12.23 7.40
C GLN A 420 -18.49 12.21 7.93
N PHE A 421 -17.51 11.93 7.07
CA PHE A 421 -16.11 11.91 7.48
C PHE A 421 -15.53 13.31 7.65
N SER A 422 -14.74 13.49 8.72
CA SER A 422 -13.94 14.69 8.90
C SER A 422 -12.83 14.81 7.85
N SER A 423 -12.24 15.99 7.71
CA SER A 423 -11.08 16.19 6.82
C SER A 423 -9.88 15.32 7.19
N GLN A 424 -9.69 15.01 8.49
CA GLN A 424 -8.63 14.12 8.97
C GLN A 424 -8.92 12.65 8.63
N GLU A 425 -10.18 12.23 8.72
CA GLU A 425 -10.60 10.89 8.33
C GLU A 425 -10.48 10.69 6.82
N LEU A 426 -10.95 11.65 6.02
CA LEU A 426 -10.87 11.60 4.55
C LEU A 426 -9.44 11.46 4.05
N LEU A 427 -8.47 12.07 4.73
CA LEU A 427 -7.05 11.91 4.43
C LEU A 427 -6.63 10.42 4.37
N VAL A 428 -7.20 9.59 5.23
CA VAL A 428 -6.86 8.17 5.34
C VAL A 428 -7.82 7.30 4.53
N TYR A 429 -9.12 7.56 4.67
CA TYR A 429 -10.21 6.73 4.20
C TYR A 429 -10.48 6.84 2.71
N HIS A 430 -10.13 7.95 2.06
CA HIS A 430 -10.23 8.09 0.61
C HIS A 430 -9.46 6.98 -0.14
N LYS A 431 -8.36 6.47 0.43
CA LYS A 431 -7.58 5.36 -0.14
C LYS A 431 -8.27 3.99 -0.17
N MET A 432 -9.47 3.86 0.40
CA MET A 432 -10.30 2.66 0.31
C MET A 432 -11.30 2.71 -0.85
N VAL A 433 -11.55 3.89 -1.43
CA VAL A 433 -12.58 4.10 -2.46
C VAL A 433 -12.29 3.28 -3.72
N ASP A 434 -11.03 3.26 -4.17
CA ASP A 434 -10.55 2.44 -5.29
C ASP A 434 -10.86 0.94 -5.08
N LYS A 435 -10.56 0.40 -3.90
CA LYS A 435 -10.77 -1.00 -3.54
C LYS A 435 -12.25 -1.36 -3.53
N VAL A 436 -13.09 -0.47 -3.01
CA VAL A 436 -14.54 -0.65 -3.05
C VAL A 436 -15.06 -0.67 -4.49
N TYR A 437 -14.64 0.27 -5.34
CA TYR A 437 -15.02 0.25 -6.76
C TYR A 437 -14.61 -1.05 -7.44
N PHE A 438 -13.45 -1.58 -7.11
CA PHE A 438 -12.99 -2.86 -7.67
C PHE A 438 -13.89 -4.03 -7.24
N LEU A 439 -14.31 -4.11 -5.97
CA LEU A 439 -15.27 -5.13 -5.52
C LEU A 439 -16.62 -5.00 -6.22
N LEU A 440 -17.14 -3.78 -6.33
CA LEU A 440 -18.40 -3.49 -7.01
C LEU A 440 -18.33 -3.83 -8.51
N ALA A 441 -17.21 -3.54 -9.17
CA ALA A 441 -16.98 -3.90 -10.57
C ALA A 441 -17.05 -5.42 -10.77
N LEU A 442 -16.33 -6.19 -9.94
CA LEU A 442 -16.32 -7.65 -10.00
C LEU A 442 -17.70 -8.26 -9.75
N GLN A 443 -18.41 -7.78 -8.73
CA GLN A 443 -19.76 -8.24 -8.41
C GLN A 443 -20.74 -7.90 -9.55
N SER A 444 -20.72 -6.67 -10.05
CA SER A 444 -21.59 -6.23 -11.16
C SER A 444 -21.32 -7.04 -12.43
N GLN A 445 -20.06 -7.33 -12.72
CA GLN A 445 -19.67 -8.15 -13.87
C GLN A 445 -20.23 -9.57 -13.74
N ARG A 446 -20.15 -10.14 -12.52
CA ARG A 446 -20.70 -11.46 -12.23
C ARG A 446 -22.22 -11.49 -12.35
N LEU A 447 -22.90 -10.43 -11.92
CA LEU A 447 -24.36 -10.27 -11.99
C LEU A 447 -24.87 -9.87 -13.38
N ASN A 448 -23.97 -9.69 -14.36
CA ASN A 448 -24.29 -9.28 -15.72
C ASN A 448 -24.86 -7.85 -15.83
N ASN A 449 -24.52 -6.96 -14.89
CA ASN A 449 -24.80 -5.53 -14.95
C ASN A 449 -23.64 -4.81 -15.66
N LEU A 450 -23.53 -5.03 -16.97
CA LEU A 450 -22.33 -4.67 -17.73
C LEU A 450 -22.10 -3.17 -17.88
N ASP A 451 -23.15 -2.34 -17.81
CA ASP A 451 -23.02 -0.88 -17.87
C ASP A 451 -22.35 -0.32 -16.60
N ASP A 452 -22.81 -0.74 -15.42
CA ASP A 452 -22.19 -0.39 -14.14
C ASP A 452 -20.75 -0.89 -14.07
N THR A 453 -20.51 -2.12 -14.52
CA THR A 453 -19.16 -2.68 -14.59
C THR A 453 -18.22 -1.83 -15.44
N LEU A 454 -18.66 -1.40 -16.62
CA LEU A 454 -17.89 -0.54 -17.51
C LEU A 454 -17.50 0.76 -16.81
N GLN A 455 -18.47 1.42 -16.15
CA GLN A 455 -18.25 2.67 -15.43
C GLN A 455 -17.26 2.51 -14.27
N TYR A 456 -17.38 1.47 -13.46
CA TYR A 456 -16.46 1.25 -12.34
C TYR A 456 -15.02 1.01 -12.80
N TYR A 457 -14.80 0.22 -13.86
CA TYR A 457 -13.45 0.02 -14.36
C TYR A 457 -12.86 1.26 -15.05
N LEU A 458 -13.68 2.09 -15.71
CA LEU A 458 -13.21 3.38 -16.24
C LEU A 458 -12.77 4.32 -15.11
N LYS A 459 -13.61 4.48 -14.06
CA LYS A 459 -13.27 5.27 -12.87
C LYS A 459 -11.98 4.80 -12.20
N LEU A 460 -11.77 3.49 -12.09
CA LEU A 460 -10.53 2.92 -11.53
C LEU A 460 -9.29 3.30 -12.34
N ARG A 461 -9.39 3.31 -13.67
CA ARG A 461 -8.29 3.77 -14.53
C ARG A 461 -8.03 5.26 -14.36
N GLU A 462 -9.09 6.06 -14.27
CA GLU A 462 -8.97 7.51 -14.07
C GLU A 462 -8.29 7.85 -12.73
N LEU A 463 -8.69 7.21 -11.61
CA LEU A 463 -8.07 7.40 -10.29
C LEU A 463 -6.54 7.16 -10.27
N HIS A 464 -6.09 6.18 -11.04
CA HIS A 464 -4.70 5.74 -11.08
C HIS A 464 -3.94 6.20 -12.32
N SER A 465 -4.50 7.09 -13.14
CA SER A 465 -3.80 7.62 -14.30
C SER A 465 -2.73 8.66 -13.88
N SER A 466 -1.63 8.72 -14.62
CA SER A 466 -0.70 9.86 -14.56
C SER A 466 -1.28 11.12 -15.20
N THR A 467 -2.23 10.96 -16.13
CA THR A 467 -2.86 12.09 -16.82
C THR A 467 -3.80 12.82 -15.86
N ALA A 468 -3.62 14.14 -15.75
CA ALA A 468 -4.44 14.99 -14.90
C ALA A 468 -5.93 14.90 -15.28
N ASN A 469 -6.78 14.47 -14.35
CA ASN A 469 -8.23 14.41 -14.49
C ASN A 469 -8.94 14.76 -13.17
N GLU A 470 -10.24 15.05 -13.22
CA GLU A 470 -11.01 15.48 -12.05
C GLU A 470 -11.09 14.42 -10.93
N LEU A 471 -10.93 13.15 -11.28
CA LEU A 471 -11.02 12.02 -10.35
C LEU A 471 -9.67 11.62 -9.75
N ASN A 472 -8.55 12.22 -10.16
CA ASN A 472 -7.25 11.85 -9.62
C ASN A 472 -7.19 12.07 -8.11
N ASP A 473 -6.67 11.08 -7.38
CA ASP A 473 -6.53 11.10 -5.91
C ASP A 473 -5.85 12.38 -5.38
N TYR A 474 -4.92 12.96 -6.15
CA TYR A 474 -4.19 14.16 -5.74
C TYR A 474 -4.92 15.47 -6.02
N ASN A 475 -5.97 15.47 -6.85
CA ASN A 475 -6.84 16.63 -7.06
C ASN A 475 -7.93 16.73 -5.99
N PHE A 476 -8.15 15.66 -5.22
CA PHE A 476 -9.10 15.63 -4.10
C PHE A 476 -8.68 16.56 -2.95
N PHE A 477 -7.37 16.77 -2.75
CA PHE A 477 -6.83 17.57 -1.64
C PHE A 477 -6.29 18.92 -2.13
N ASN A 478 -6.66 20.00 -1.42
CA ASN A 478 -6.15 21.35 -1.69
C ASN A 478 -4.62 21.47 -1.58
N ASP A 479 -4.00 20.74 -0.64
CA ASP A 479 -2.54 20.59 -0.53
C ASP A 479 -2.20 19.09 -0.59
N SER A 480 -2.07 18.59 -1.83
CA SER A 480 -1.84 17.17 -2.10
C SER A 480 -0.49 16.66 -1.56
N ILE A 481 0.51 17.53 -1.43
CA ILE A 481 1.82 17.17 -0.89
C ILE A 481 1.74 17.01 0.62
N LEU A 482 1.12 17.95 1.32
CA LEU A 482 0.90 17.81 2.75
C LEU A 482 0.00 16.62 3.05
N ALA A 483 -1.03 16.39 2.24
CA ALA A 483 -1.87 15.21 2.36
C ALA A 483 -1.04 13.92 2.20
N SER A 484 -0.26 13.82 1.12
CA SER A 484 0.62 12.67 0.89
C SER A 484 1.64 12.47 2.02
N TYR A 485 2.22 13.54 2.56
CA TYR A 485 3.14 13.49 3.69
C TYR A 485 2.45 12.93 4.95
N LYS A 486 1.27 13.45 5.31
CA LYS A 486 0.52 12.97 6.48
C LYS A 486 0.03 11.53 6.33
N GLN A 487 -0.32 11.10 5.12
CA GLN A 487 -0.63 9.71 4.81
C GLN A 487 0.59 8.79 5.01
N THR A 488 1.77 9.24 4.61
CA THR A 488 3.02 8.49 4.84
C THR A 488 3.36 8.44 6.33
N SER A 489 3.23 9.55 7.06
CA SER A 489 3.51 9.60 8.50
C SER A 489 2.53 8.77 9.34
N THR A 490 1.27 8.64 8.91
CA THR A 490 0.30 7.72 9.54
C THR A 490 0.54 6.25 9.20
N GLY A 491 1.39 5.94 8.21
CA GLY A 491 1.78 4.57 7.85
C GLY A 491 0.89 3.88 6.81
N ILE A 492 0.05 4.63 6.07
CA ILE A 492 -0.80 4.09 4.99
C ILE A 492 -0.25 4.37 3.58
N GLY A 493 0.88 5.10 3.50
CA GLY A 493 1.57 5.50 2.27
C GLY A 493 0.90 6.66 1.54
N GLY A 494 1.70 7.56 0.96
CA GLY A 494 1.20 8.77 0.30
C GLY A 494 0.61 8.55 -1.10
N CYS A 495 -0.49 9.23 -1.42
CA CYS A 495 -1.16 9.19 -2.73
C CYS A 495 -0.29 9.66 -3.92
N LEU A 496 0.67 10.55 -3.69
CA LEU A 496 1.64 10.97 -4.71
C LEU A 496 2.82 9.98 -4.85
N GLN A 497 3.01 9.12 -3.87
CA GLN A 497 4.08 8.11 -3.86
C GLN A 497 3.63 6.79 -4.49
N THR A 498 2.32 6.51 -4.59
CA THR A 498 1.83 5.28 -5.21
C THR A 498 2.14 5.21 -6.71
N ALA A 499 2.26 3.99 -7.23
CA ALA A 499 2.36 3.72 -8.66
C ALA A 499 1.15 4.24 -9.45
N LYS A 500 1.38 4.61 -10.72
CA LYS A 500 0.36 5.09 -11.67
C LYS A 500 0.44 4.29 -12.97
N ASP A 501 -0.63 4.35 -13.76
CA ASP A 501 -0.78 3.67 -15.05
C ASP A 501 -0.41 2.18 -14.97
N PHE A 502 0.40 1.69 -15.90
CA PHE A 502 0.81 0.30 -16.02
C PHE A 502 1.61 -0.24 -14.83
N HIS A 503 2.13 0.61 -13.96
CA HIS A 503 2.81 0.19 -12.72
C HIS A 503 1.84 -0.01 -11.55
N ASN A 504 0.58 0.45 -11.67
CA ASN A 504 -0.45 0.29 -10.67
C ASN A 504 -1.29 -0.97 -10.90
N GLN A 505 -1.46 -1.77 -9.85
CA GLN A 505 -2.15 -3.07 -9.96
C GLN A 505 -3.64 -2.94 -10.29
N LEU A 506 -4.34 -2.01 -9.66
CA LEU A 506 -5.77 -1.81 -9.94
C LEU A 506 -5.98 -1.23 -11.34
N TYR A 507 -5.07 -0.38 -11.82
CA TYR A 507 -5.11 0.15 -13.19
C TYR A 507 -5.03 -0.97 -14.22
N TYR A 508 -3.99 -1.82 -14.19
CA TYR A 508 -3.88 -2.88 -15.20
C TYR A 508 -4.98 -3.95 -15.05
N LEU A 509 -5.45 -4.24 -13.84
CA LEU A 509 -6.58 -5.16 -13.64
C LEU A 509 -7.87 -4.60 -14.26
N ALA A 510 -8.10 -3.29 -14.14
CA ALA A 510 -9.21 -2.62 -14.80
C ALA A 510 -9.04 -2.63 -16.33
N THR A 511 -7.83 -2.36 -16.86
CA THR A 511 -7.52 -2.45 -18.29
C THR A 511 -7.82 -3.84 -18.85
N LEU A 512 -7.39 -4.91 -18.17
CA LEU A 512 -7.64 -6.29 -18.59
C LEU A 512 -9.14 -6.61 -18.66
N ASN A 513 -9.91 -6.23 -17.63
CA ASN A 513 -11.35 -6.49 -17.61
C ASN A 513 -12.12 -5.61 -18.62
N LEU A 514 -11.72 -4.36 -18.81
CA LEU A 514 -12.29 -3.49 -19.84
C LEU A 514 -12.05 -4.03 -21.24
N ALA A 515 -10.89 -4.63 -21.50
CA ALA A 515 -10.63 -5.23 -22.80
C ALA A 515 -11.60 -6.40 -23.09
N ILE A 516 -11.87 -7.25 -22.10
CA ILE A 516 -12.87 -8.33 -22.20
C ILE A 516 -14.26 -7.75 -22.50
N LEU A 517 -14.68 -6.72 -21.75
CA LEU A 517 -15.99 -6.07 -21.94
C LEU A 517 -16.10 -5.38 -23.30
N THR A 518 -15.05 -4.69 -23.72
CA THR A 518 -14.99 -3.98 -25.01
C THR A 518 -15.16 -4.96 -26.16
N ILE A 519 -14.44 -6.08 -26.14
CA ILE A 519 -14.60 -7.13 -27.15
C ILE A 519 -16.00 -7.75 -27.11
N HIS A 520 -16.59 -7.93 -25.93
CA HIS A 520 -17.97 -8.39 -25.80
C HIS A 520 -18.97 -7.41 -26.45
N TYR A 521 -18.89 -6.12 -26.12
CA TYR A 521 -19.75 -5.09 -26.71
C TYR A 521 -19.58 -4.96 -28.22
N LEU A 522 -18.35 -5.00 -28.75
CA LEU A 522 -18.11 -4.98 -30.19
C LEU A 522 -18.75 -6.19 -30.89
N ARG A 523 -18.70 -7.37 -30.29
CA ARG A 523 -19.35 -8.58 -30.83
C ARG A 523 -20.87 -8.47 -30.79
N GLU A 524 -21.44 -7.96 -29.70
CA GLU A 524 -22.89 -7.77 -29.59
C GLU A 524 -23.42 -6.72 -30.56
N LEU A 525 -22.72 -5.59 -30.71
CA LEU A 525 -23.07 -4.55 -31.69
C LEU A 525 -23.01 -5.09 -33.13
N LYS A 526 -21.98 -5.90 -33.45
CA LYS A 526 -21.85 -6.52 -34.78
C LYS A 526 -22.98 -7.53 -35.08
N LYS A 527 -23.53 -8.21 -34.07
CA LYS A 527 -24.65 -9.15 -34.24
C LYS A 527 -25.99 -8.48 -34.50
N ARG A 528 -26.15 -7.21 -34.12
CA ARG A 528 -27.44 -6.49 -34.24
C ARG A 528 -27.82 -6.17 -35.68
N ASP A 529 -26.90 -6.28 -36.63
CA ASP A 529 -27.12 -6.15 -38.08
C ASP A 529 -28.00 -4.94 -38.45
N VAL A 530 -27.67 -3.78 -37.89
CA VAL A 530 -28.46 -2.54 -38.00
C VAL A 530 -28.25 -1.90 -39.36
N SER A 531 -29.36 -1.55 -40.00
CA SER A 531 -29.38 -0.93 -41.33
C SER A 531 -29.07 0.56 -41.24
N GLU A 532 -28.46 1.13 -42.28
CA GLU A 532 -28.23 2.58 -42.42
C GLU A 532 -29.53 3.41 -42.39
N PHE A 533 -30.68 2.76 -42.57
CA PHE A 533 -32.01 3.36 -42.56
C PHE A 533 -32.73 3.26 -41.21
N ASP A 534 -32.13 2.62 -40.19
CA ASP A 534 -32.73 2.52 -38.86
C ASP A 534 -32.55 3.83 -38.08
N ASP A 535 -33.58 4.25 -37.35
CA ASP A 535 -33.58 5.51 -36.58
C ASP A 535 -32.43 5.58 -35.55
N ASP A 536 -32.01 4.43 -35.01
CA ASP A 536 -30.94 4.31 -34.01
C ASP A 536 -29.54 4.11 -34.63
N TYR A 537 -29.41 4.09 -35.97
CA TYR A 537 -28.15 3.75 -36.65
C TYR A 537 -26.98 4.63 -36.21
N GLN A 538 -27.19 5.95 -36.14
CA GLN A 538 -26.13 6.90 -35.78
C GLN A 538 -25.64 6.66 -34.35
N GLU A 539 -26.55 6.47 -33.38
CA GLU A 539 -26.18 6.21 -31.99
C GLU A 539 -25.40 4.89 -31.86
N GLN A 540 -25.80 3.86 -32.61
CA GLN A 540 -25.10 2.58 -32.60
C GLN A 540 -23.72 2.66 -33.24
N MET A 541 -23.57 3.41 -34.34
CA MET A 541 -22.27 3.64 -34.98
C MET A 541 -21.34 4.47 -34.09
N ASP A 542 -21.86 5.46 -33.37
CA ASP A 542 -21.10 6.25 -32.41
C ASP A 542 -20.60 5.38 -31.25
N LYS A 543 -21.46 4.51 -30.69
CA LYS A 543 -21.07 3.52 -29.68
C LYS A 543 -20.03 2.54 -30.22
N TYR A 544 -20.21 2.02 -31.42
CA TYR A 544 -19.27 1.10 -32.06
C TYR A 544 -17.90 1.76 -32.26
N SER A 545 -17.87 2.99 -32.78
CA SER A 545 -16.66 3.81 -32.94
C SER A 545 -15.96 4.09 -31.61
N TRP A 546 -16.73 4.38 -30.54
CA TRP A 546 -16.18 4.55 -29.19
C TRP A 546 -15.49 3.28 -28.68
N PHE A 547 -16.16 2.12 -28.76
CA PHE A 547 -15.56 0.84 -28.34
C PHE A 547 -14.36 0.42 -29.19
N LEU A 548 -14.35 0.73 -30.49
CA LEU A 548 -13.18 0.51 -31.35
C LEU A 548 -11.97 1.35 -30.91
N ARG A 549 -12.18 2.63 -30.60
CA ARG A 549 -11.11 3.49 -30.07
C ARG A 549 -10.61 2.98 -28.73
N LEU A 550 -11.53 2.60 -27.84
CA LEU A 550 -11.16 2.04 -26.54
C LEU A 550 -10.38 0.73 -26.70
N ARG A 551 -10.77 -0.17 -27.61
CA ARG A 551 -10.02 -1.40 -27.92
C ARG A 551 -8.57 -1.09 -28.28
N ASN A 552 -8.33 -0.12 -29.16
CA ASN A 552 -6.97 0.21 -29.61
C ASN A 552 -6.13 0.76 -28.45
N VAL A 553 -6.69 1.67 -27.64
CA VAL A 553 -6.01 2.20 -26.45
C VAL A 553 -5.64 1.07 -25.48
N LEU A 554 -6.58 0.18 -25.17
CA LEU A 554 -6.33 -0.93 -24.24
C LEU A 554 -5.31 -1.93 -24.80
N HIS A 555 -5.33 -2.19 -26.11
CA HIS A 555 -4.34 -3.04 -26.78
C HIS A 555 -2.93 -2.45 -26.64
N ASP A 556 -2.76 -1.17 -26.97
CA ASP A 556 -1.46 -0.50 -26.92
C ASP A 556 -0.90 -0.43 -25.50
N GLU A 557 -1.77 -0.22 -24.50
CA GLU A 557 -1.39 -0.28 -23.08
C GLU A 557 -0.93 -1.68 -22.66
N MET A 558 -1.66 -2.73 -23.02
CA MET A 558 -1.27 -4.11 -22.69
C MET A 558 0.01 -4.54 -23.41
N ALA A 559 0.22 -4.07 -24.65
CA ALA A 559 1.46 -4.31 -25.38
C ALA A 559 2.67 -3.67 -24.67
N GLN A 560 2.50 -2.49 -24.06
CA GLN A 560 3.53 -1.84 -23.23
C GLN A 560 3.76 -2.57 -21.89
N MET A 561 2.71 -3.17 -21.31
CA MET A 561 2.83 -3.97 -20.08
C MET A 561 3.62 -5.27 -20.28
N ARG A 562 3.50 -5.91 -21.45
CA ARG A 562 4.10 -7.22 -21.76
C ARG A 562 5.60 -7.32 -21.41
N PRO A 563 6.50 -6.41 -21.84
CA PRO A 563 7.91 -6.46 -21.46
C PRO A 563 8.17 -6.14 -19.97
N LEU A 564 7.34 -5.32 -19.33
CA LEU A 564 7.52 -4.94 -17.92
C LEU A 564 7.34 -6.12 -16.96
N TYR A 565 6.49 -7.07 -17.35
CA TYR A 565 6.10 -8.22 -16.52
C TYR A 565 6.59 -9.54 -17.08
N GLU A 566 7.67 -9.53 -17.87
CA GLU A 566 8.19 -10.73 -18.53
C GLU A 566 8.59 -11.84 -17.54
N SER A 567 9.11 -11.48 -16.37
CA SER A 567 9.49 -12.43 -15.32
C SER A 567 8.31 -12.93 -14.48
N ASN A 568 7.15 -12.26 -14.52
CA ASN A 568 5.94 -12.72 -13.85
C ASN A 568 5.16 -13.68 -14.77
N VAL A 569 5.27 -14.99 -14.50
CA VAL A 569 4.63 -16.05 -15.30
C VAL A 569 3.11 -15.87 -15.41
N LEU A 570 2.44 -15.44 -14.34
CA LEU A 570 0.99 -15.32 -14.30
C LEU A 570 0.51 -14.15 -15.17
N LEU A 571 1.11 -12.98 -14.99
CA LEU A 571 0.74 -11.77 -15.73
C LEU A 571 1.18 -11.86 -17.19
N LYS A 572 2.40 -12.37 -17.48
CA LYS A 572 2.85 -12.64 -18.85
C LYS A 572 1.89 -13.55 -19.59
N SER A 573 1.55 -14.70 -19.01
CA SER A 573 0.61 -15.65 -19.64
C SER A 573 -0.77 -15.04 -19.86
N THR A 574 -1.23 -14.17 -18.94
CA THR A 574 -2.51 -13.46 -19.08
C THR A 574 -2.45 -12.46 -20.22
N LEU A 575 -1.39 -11.65 -20.31
CA LEU A 575 -1.19 -10.66 -21.38
C LEU A 575 -1.06 -11.34 -22.75
N ASP A 576 -0.32 -12.45 -22.84
CA ASP A 576 -0.18 -13.24 -24.07
C ASP A 576 -1.55 -13.71 -24.57
N ILE A 577 -2.40 -14.28 -23.69
CA ILE A 577 -3.76 -14.70 -24.06
C ILE A 577 -4.62 -13.49 -24.45
N MET A 578 -4.51 -12.37 -23.75
CA MET A 578 -5.30 -11.17 -24.04
C MET A 578 -4.97 -10.59 -25.41
N LEU A 579 -3.68 -10.40 -25.71
CA LEU A 579 -3.20 -9.79 -26.95
C LEU A 579 -3.30 -10.74 -28.14
N ASP A 580 -2.77 -11.97 -28.01
CA ASP A 580 -2.56 -12.87 -29.15
C ASP A 580 -3.78 -13.76 -29.45
N PHE A 581 -4.77 -13.82 -28.53
CA PHE A 581 -5.99 -14.62 -28.68
C PHE A 581 -7.29 -13.82 -28.54
N ILE A 582 -7.50 -13.08 -27.44
CA ILE A 582 -8.80 -12.42 -27.18
C ILE A 582 -9.02 -11.20 -28.07
N MET A 583 -7.98 -10.37 -28.19
CA MET A 583 -8.03 -9.12 -28.96
C MET A 583 -7.50 -9.25 -30.39
N ALA A 584 -6.84 -10.36 -30.72
CA ALA A 584 -6.29 -10.58 -32.05
C ALA A 584 -7.41 -10.77 -33.09
N ASP A 585 -7.21 -10.20 -34.28
CA ASP A 585 -8.11 -10.40 -35.41
C ASP A 585 -7.96 -11.82 -36.00
N ASN A 586 -6.76 -12.41 -35.87
CA ASN A 586 -6.45 -13.79 -36.23
C ASN A 586 -5.85 -14.53 -35.04
N VAL A 587 -6.22 -15.79 -34.86
CA VAL A 587 -5.69 -16.62 -33.75
C VAL A 587 -4.23 -16.97 -34.02
N HIS A 588 -3.34 -16.47 -33.18
CA HIS A 588 -1.92 -16.83 -33.19
C HIS A 588 -1.68 -18.03 -32.27
N GLU A 589 -0.66 -18.82 -32.60
CA GLU A 589 -0.24 -19.95 -31.76
C GLU A 589 0.57 -19.41 -30.58
N ILE A 590 0.12 -19.73 -29.37
CA ILE A 590 0.81 -19.34 -28.14
C ILE A 590 1.50 -20.58 -27.56
N GLU A 591 2.82 -20.58 -27.59
CA GLU A 591 3.62 -21.61 -26.94
C GLU A 591 3.76 -21.28 -25.44
N PHE A 592 3.61 -22.31 -24.60
CA PHE A 592 3.90 -22.19 -23.16
C PHE A 592 4.88 -23.29 -22.77
N ASP A 593 5.80 -23.00 -21.86
CA ASP A 593 6.74 -24.01 -21.40
C ASP A 593 6.08 -24.98 -20.39
N LEU A 594 6.56 -26.22 -20.30
CA LEU A 594 6.13 -27.21 -19.31
C LEU A 594 6.35 -26.71 -17.87
N ASP A 595 7.44 -25.99 -17.60
CA ASP A 595 7.68 -25.40 -16.26
C ASP A 595 6.59 -24.38 -15.91
N GLN A 596 6.22 -23.52 -16.86
CA GLN A 596 5.15 -22.53 -16.67
C GLN A 596 3.81 -23.20 -16.36
N LEU A 597 3.44 -24.26 -17.10
CA LEU A 597 2.22 -25.02 -16.83
C LEU A 597 2.19 -25.63 -15.43
N SER A 598 3.34 -26.11 -14.96
CA SER A 598 3.46 -26.68 -13.62
C SER A 598 3.19 -25.62 -12.54
N ARG A 599 3.76 -24.41 -12.68
CA ARG A 599 3.55 -23.26 -11.78
C ARG A 599 2.10 -22.77 -11.82
N LEU A 600 1.54 -22.60 -13.01
CA LEU A 600 0.13 -22.20 -13.19
C LEU A 600 -0.84 -23.19 -12.54
N SER A 601 -0.54 -24.48 -12.61
CA SER A 601 -1.36 -25.52 -11.97
C SER A 601 -1.45 -25.42 -10.45
N GLN A 602 -0.42 -24.82 -9.85
CA GLN A 602 -0.40 -24.53 -8.43
C GLN A 602 -1.14 -23.21 -8.15
N ILE A 603 -0.94 -22.17 -8.96
CA ILE A 603 -1.40 -20.82 -8.62
C ILE A 603 -2.84 -20.56 -9.07
N SER A 604 -3.16 -20.78 -10.35
CA SER A 604 -4.44 -20.38 -10.96
C SER A 604 -5.03 -21.46 -11.86
N PRO A 605 -6.02 -22.24 -11.37
CA PRO A 605 -6.75 -23.21 -12.18
C PRO A 605 -7.49 -22.60 -13.37
N LEU A 606 -7.97 -21.36 -13.22
CA LEU A 606 -8.65 -20.61 -14.29
C LEU A 606 -7.68 -20.32 -15.44
N LEU A 607 -6.53 -19.72 -15.14
CA LEU A 607 -5.54 -19.38 -16.17
C LEU A 607 -5.00 -20.65 -16.84
N LEU A 608 -4.73 -21.72 -16.08
CA LEU A 608 -4.34 -23.01 -16.65
C LEU A 608 -5.41 -23.56 -17.62
N SER A 609 -6.69 -23.43 -17.26
CA SER A 609 -7.80 -23.84 -18.13
C SER A 609 -7.84 -23.02 -19.41
N MET A 610 -7.62 -21.71 -19.33
CA MET A 610 -7.52 -20.82 -20.50
C MET A 610 -6.34 -21.17 -21.41
N VAL A 611 -5.16 -21.45 -20.84
CA VAL A 611 -3.96 -21.85 -21.60
C VAL A 611 -4.23 -23.11 -22.43
N TYR A 612 -4.79 -24.17 -21.81
CA TYR A 612 -5.13 -25.39 -22.55
C TYR A 612 -6.22 -25.16 -23.59
N PHE A 613 -7.18 -24.27 -23.31
CA PHE A 613 -8.22 -23.91 -24.28
C PHE A 613 -7.63 -23.24 -25.51
N VAL A 614 -6.78 -22.23 -25.32
CA VAL A 614 -6.12 -21.51 -26.42
C VAL A 614 -5.27 -22.46 -27.25
N ARG A 615 -4.46 -23.32 -26.61
CA ARG A 615 -3.67 -24.35 -27.29
C ARG A 615 -4.50 -25.30 -28.14
N ALA A 616 -5.65 -25.75 -27.61
CA ALA A 616 -6.56 -26.61 -28.37
C ALA A 616 -7.14 -25.86 -29.57
N HIS A 617 -7.48 -24.59 -29.40
CA HIS A 617 -8.09 -23.77 -30.43
C HIS A 617 -7.10 -23.41 -31.55
N SER A 618 -5.85 -23.09 -31.20
CA SER A 618 -4.77 -22.75 -32.13
C SER A 618 -4.04 -23.98 -32.69
N PHE A 619 -4.47 -25.20 -32.35
CA PHE A 619 -3.79 -26.44 -32.76
C PHE A 619 -3.76 -26.60 -34.28
N LYS A 620 -2.56 -26.74 -34.85
CA LYS A 620 -2.33 -27.06 -36.26
C LYS A 620 -2.09 -28.56 -36.41
N SER A 621 -2.81 -29.19 -37.34
CA SER A 621 -2.66 -30.62 -37.62
C SER A 621 -1.23 -30.96 -38.04
N ASP A 622 -0.63 -31.94 -37.38
CA ASP A 622 0.68 -32.46 -37.74
C ASP A 622 0.52 -33.30 -39.02
N LYS A 623 1.21 -32.88 -40.09
CA LYS A 623 1.20 -33.57 -41.38
C LYS A 623 1.76 -34.99 -41.30
N LYS A 624 2.49 -35.33 -40.24
CA LYS A 624 3.04 -36.67 -39.99
C LYS A 624 2.04 -37.60 -39.28
N LYS A 625 0.92 -37.09 -38.77
CA LYS A 625 -0.11 -37.85 -38.06
C LYS A 625 -1.36 -38.01 -38.90
N THR A 626 -2.08 -39.09 -38.66
CA THR A 626 -3.38 -39.31 -39.29
C THR A 626 -4.41 -38.28 -38.79
N GLU A 627 -5.44 -38.02 -39.58
CA GLU A 627 -6.55 -37.14 -39.20
C GLU A 627 -7.20 -37.52 -37.85
N PRO A 628 -7.52 -38.80 -37.57
CA PRO A 628 -8.05 -39.19 -36.26
C PRO A 628 -7.07 -38.91 -35.11
N GLU A 629 -5.77 -39.14 -35.29
CA GLU A 629 -4.76 -38.83 -34.25
C GLU A 629 -4.66 -37.33 -33.97
N ASN A 630 -4.76 -36.49 -35.01
CA ASN A 630 -4.79 -35.03 -34.86
C ASN A 630 -6.06 -34.55 -34.14
N LEU A 631 -7.22 -35.14 -34.44
CA LEU A 631 -8.48 -34.86 -33.75
C LEU A 631 -8.43 -35.30 -32.28
N ASP A 632 -7.86 -36.47 -32.00
CA ASP A 632 -7.71 -36.99 -30.64
C ASP A 632 -6.82 -36.08 -29.79
N MET A 633 -5.71 -35.60 -30.33
CA MET A 633 -4.86 -34.62 -29.65
C MET A 633 -5.60 -33.32 -29.32
N LYS A 634 -6.39 -32.80 -30.27
CA LYS A 634 -7.19 -31.59 -30.06
C LYS A 634 -8.25 -31.79 -28.97
N VAL A 635 -8.93 -32.93 -28.97
CA VAL A 635 -9.90 -33.33 -27.93
C VAL A 635 -9.21 -33.52 -26.57
N GLN A 636 -8.00 -34.08 -26.54
CA GLN A 636 -7.21 -34.24 -25.30
C GLN A 636 -6.86 -32.88 -24.68
N LEU A 637 -6.48 -31.88 -25.48
CA LEU A 637 -6.18 -30.53 -24.99
C LEU A 637 -7.43 -29.85 -24.41
N TYR A 638 -8.59 -29.92 -25.08
CA TYR A 638 -9.84 -29.43 -24.50
C TYR A 638 -10.24 -30.19 -23.23
N ASN A 639 -10.00 -31.50 -23.17
CA ASN A 639 -10.23 -32.28 -21.94
C ASN A 639 -9.31 -31.84 -20.80
N GLN A 640 -8.06 -31.45 -21.08
CA GLN A 640 -7.15 -30.89 -20.08
C GLN A 640 -7.65 -29.53 -19.59
N SER A 641 -8.15 -28.67 -20.48
CA SER A 641 -8.79 -27.41 -20.12
C SER A 641 -10.00 -27.63 -19.20
N PHE A 642 -10.87 -28.58 -19.54
CA PHE A 642 -12.00 -28.97 -18.71
C PHE A 642 -11.56 -29.50 -17.33
N LYS A 643 -10.61 -30.44 -17.28
CA LYS A 643 -10.09 -30.98 -16.01
C LYS A 643 -9.49 -29.89 -15.12
N ALA A 644 -8.76 -28.94 -15.69
CA ALA A 644 -8.22 -27.80 -14.95
C ALA A 644 -9.34 -26.91 -14.38
N SER A 645 -10.41 -26.68 -15.14
CA SER A 645 -11.57 -25.89 -14.70
C SER A 645 -12.32 -26.50 -13.51
N CYS A 646 -12.30 -27.84 -13.38
CA CYS A 646 -12.96 -28.57 -12.30
C CYS A 646 -12.19 -28.58 -10.96
N LYS A 647 -10.97 -28.00 -10.92
CA LYS A 647 -10.16 -27.98 -9.69
C LYS A 647 -10.72 -27.02 -8.61
N GLN A 648 -11.63 -26.12 -8.97
CA GLN A 648 -12.27 -25.19 -8.03
C GLN A 648 -13.35 -25.95 -7.24
N MET A 649 -13.28 -25.91 -5.89
CA MET A 649 -14.22 -26.66 -5.03
C MET A 649 -15.69 -26.26 -5.23
N ASP A 650 -16.58 -27.24 -5.02
CA ASP A 650 -18.04 -27.14 -4.78
C ASP A 650 -18.89 -26.30 -5.74
N SER A 651 -18.29 -25.85 -6.83
CA SER A 651 -18.88 -24.97 -7.83
C SER A 651 -18.76 -25.54 -9.24
N GLY A 652 -18.43 -26.82 -9.41
CA GLY A 652 -18.30 -27.43 -10.74
C GLY A 652 -17.25 -26.71 -11.62
N PRO A 653 -17.21 -26.97 -12.94
CA PRO A 653 -16.27 -26.30 -13.83
C PRO A 653 -16.57 -24.81 -13.94
N ASN A 654 -15.51 -24.01 -14.05
CA ASN A 654 -15.62 -22.60 -14.41
C ASN A 654 -16.17 -22.42 -15.85
N GLY A 655 -16.44 -21.17 -16.26
CA GLY A 655 -17.00 -20.86 -17.58
C GLY A 655 -16.17 -21.38 -18.76
N VAL A 656 -14.84 -21.43 -18.63
CA VAL A 656 -13.93 -21.96 -19.67
C VAL A 656 -14.15 -23.46 -19.85
N GLY A 657 -14.38 -24.19 -18.75
CA GLY A 657 -14.71 -25.62 -18.81
C GLY A 657 -15.98 -25.91 -19.58
N TYR A 658 -17.02 -25.09 -19.43
CA TYR A 658 -18.26 -25.22 -20.21
C TYR A 658 -17.99 -25.04 -21.72
N VAL A 659 -17.25 -24.00 -22.09
CA VAL A 659 -16.91 -23.72 -23.49
C VAL A 659 -16.03 -24.84 -24.07
N ALA A 660 -15.04 -25.32 -23.30
CA ALA A 660 -14.18 -26.44 -23.71
C ALA A 660 -14.99 -27.71 -23.99
N LEU A 661 -15.97 -28.03 -23.13
CA LEU A 661 -16.82 -29.20 -23.33
C LEU A 661 -17.76 -29.04 -24.54
N SER A 662 -18.27 -27.82 -24.77
CA SER A 662 -19.06 -27.50 -25.95
C SER A 662 -18.25 -27.71 -27.24
N GLU A 663 -16.98 -27.31 -27.25
CA GLU A 663 -16.09 -27.54 -28.40
C GLU A 663 -15.76 -29.02 -28.60
N ILE A 664 -15.60 -29.81 -27.53
CA ILE A 664 -15.46 -31.27 -27.63
C ILE A 664 -16.70 -31.87 -28.30
N SER A 665 -17.90 -31.51 -27.86
CA SER A 665 -19.15 -31.99 -28.47
C SER A 665 -19.19 -31.63 -29.95
N ASN A 666 -18.92 -30.37 -30.30
CA ASN A 666 -18.89 -29.89 -31.68
C ASN A 666 -17.90 -30.66 -32.57
N ILE A 667 -16.73 -31.03 -32.05
CA ILE A 667 -15.72 -31.81 -32.80
C ILE A 667 -16.22 -33.24 -33.01
N ILE A 668 -16.76 -33.88 -31.97
CA ILE A 668 -17.29 -35.25 -32.05
C ILE A 668 -18.46 -35.31 -33.04
N ASP A 669 -19.40 -34.36 -32.96
CA ASP A 669 -20.60 -34.30 -33.80
C ASP A 669 -20.27 -34.02 -35.28
N LYS A 670 -19.20 -33.27 -35.56
CA LYS A 670 -18.74 -33.04 -36.94
C LYS A 670 -17.96 -34.23 -37.53
N ASN A 671 -17.46 -35.14 -36.69
CA ASN A 671 -16.56 -36.22 -37.09
C ASN A 671 -17.06 -37.60 -36.60
N VAL A 672 -18.37 -37.84 -36.72
CA VAL A 672 -19.06 -39.06 -36.20
C VAL A 672 -18.44 -40.37 -36.73
N SER A 673 -17.81 -40.35 -37.90
CA SER A 673 -17.09 -41.49 -38.48
C SER A 673 -15.85 -41.94 -37.68
N HIS A 674 -15.30 -41.05 -36.85
CA HIS A 674 -14.02 -41.27 -36.14
C HIS A 674 -14.18 -41.47 -34.64
N PHE A 675 -15.36 -41.20 -34.06
CA PHE A 675 -15.63 -41.31 -32.63
C PHE A 675 -16.73 -42.34 -32.33
N GLY A 676 -16.59 -43.09 -31.23
CA GLY A 676 -17.57 -44.10 -30.84
C GLY A 676 -18.84 -43.50 -30.23
N LYS A 677 -20.00 -44.16 -30.41
CA LYS A 677 -21.30 -43.72 -29.82
C LYS A 677 -21.26 -43.48 -28.31
N GLU A 678 -20.43 -44.22 -27.58
CA GLU A 678 -20.26 -44.04 -26.14
C GLU A 678 -19.60 -42.69 -25.78
N GLN A 679 -18.62 -42.25 -26.58
CA GLN A 679 -17.94 -40.96 -26.37
C GLN A 679 -18.89 -39.79 -26.67
N GLN A 680 -19.73 -39.94 -27.70
CA GLN A 680 -20.77 -38.97 -28.05
C GLN A 680 -21.81 -38.83 -26.93
N ASN A 681 -22.39 -39.94 -26.47
CA ASN A 681 -23.35 -39.93 -25.37
C ASN A 681 -22.76 -39.37 -24.07
N SER A 682 -21.48 -39.67 -23.78
CA SER A 682 -20.78 -39.15 -22.60
C SER A 682 -20.59 -37.63 -22.65
N ALA A 683 -20.19 -37.09 -23.81
CA ALA A 683 -20.00 -35.65 -23.99
C ALA A 683 -21.31 -34.88 -23.90
N GLU A 684 -22.36 -35.35 -24.58
CA GLU A 684 -23.69 -34.74 -24.55
C GLU A 684 -24.31 -34.74 -23.15
N THR A 685 -24.21 -35.86 -22.42
CA THR A 685 -24.76 -35.98 -21.06
C THR A 685 -24.08 -34.96 -20.13
N LYS A 686 -22.75 -34.91 -20.15
CA LYS A 686 -21.98 -33.95 -19.34
C LYS A 686 -22.31 -32.50 -19.71
N LEU A 687 -22.53 -32.20 -20.99
CA LEU A 687 -22.88 -30.84 -21.43
C LEU A 687 -24.28 -30.43 -20.96
N LYS A 688 -25.26 -31.35 -21.00
CA LYS A 688 -26.62 -31.13 -20.48
C LYS A 688 -26.61 -30.86 -18.98
N ASP A 689 -25.87 -31.66 -18.21
CA ASP A 689 -25.75 -31.51 -16.76
C ASP A 689 -25.14 -30.15 -16.38
N LEU A 690 -24.11 -29.73 -17.11
CA LEU A 690 -23.48 -28.43 -16.89
C LEU A 690 -24.37 -27.26 -17.26
N ARG A 691 -25.10 -27.34 -18.37
CA ARG A 691 -26.03 -26.29 -18.78
C ARG A 691 -27.08 -26.04 -17.70
N HIS A 692 -27.64 -27.11 -17.13
CA HIS A 692 -28.58 -27.02 -16.02
C HIS A 692 -27.97 -26.40 -14.75
N GLY A 693 -26.70 -26.74 -14.46
CA GLY A 693 -25.93 -26.14 -13.37
C GLY A 693 -25.62 -24.65 -13.54
N PHE A 694 -25.38 -24.18 -14.77
CA PHE A 694 -25.14 -22.74 -15.05
C PHE A 694 -26.44 -21.92 -15.01
N GLU A 695 -27.54 -22.44 -15.55
CA GLU A 695 -28.85 -21.77 -15.57
C GLU A 695 -29.45 -21.65 -14.16
N SER A 696 -29.27 -22.65 -13.30
CA SER A 696 -29.73 -22.61 -11.90
C SER A 696 -28.94 -21.62 -11.03
N ARG A 697 -27.65 -21.37 -11.33
CA ARG A 697 -26.82 -20.37 -10.63
C ARG A 697 -27.15 -18.94 -10.99
N LYS A 698 -27.59 -18.67 -12.23
CA LYS A 698 -28.07 -17.35 -12.65
C LYS A 698 -29.33 -16.92 -11.91
N ARG A 699 -30.13 -17.85 -11.37
CA ARG A 699 -31.44 -17.58 -10.73
C ARG A 699 -31.38 -17.27 -9.23
N LYS A 700 -30.24 -17.47 -8.55
CA LYS A 700 -30.09 -17.08 -7.13
C LYS A 700 -29.72 -15.59 -7.04
N HIS A 701 -30.68 -14.72 -7.37
CA HIS A 701 -30.56 -13.28 -7.17
C HIS A 701 -30.52 -12.96 -5.66
N PRO A 702 -29.62 -12.08 -5.21
CA PRO A 702 -29.80 -11.38 -3.94
C PRO A 702 -30.95 -10.37 -4.07
N ASP A 703 -31.74 -10.18 -3.01
CA ASP A 703 -32.80 -9.17 -2.94
C ASP A 703 -32.28 -7.78 -3.33
N GLU A 704 -33.07 -6.99 -4.05
CA GLU A 704 -32.74 -5.60 -4.44
C GLU A 704 -32.35 -4.72 -3.24
N ASN A 705 -32.83 -5.05 -2.04
CA ASN A 705 -32.52 -4.36 -0.79
C ASN A 705 -31.09 -4.61 -0.26
N SER A 706 -30.34 -5.57 -0.83
CA SER A 706 -28.95 -5.84 -0.45
C SER A 706 -27.92 -5.00 -1.20
N ARG A 707 -28.38 -4.21 -2.19
CA ARG A 707 -27.51 -3.30 -2.96
C ARG A 707 -27.20 -2.06 -2.11
N PRO A 708 -25.98 -1.49 -2.20
CA PRO A 708 -25.83 -0.08 -1.87
C PRO A 708 -26.82 0.70 -2.75
N SER A 709 -27.49 1.70 -2.20
CA SER A 709 -28.40 2.55 -2.98
C SER A 709 -27.66 3.10 -4.20
N SER A 710 -28.04 2.65 -5.39
CA SER A 710 -27.57 3.25 -6.64
C SER A 710 -28.73 3.50 -7.60
N SER A 711 -28.62 4.64 -8.29
CA SER A 711 -28.94 4.81 -9.71
C SER A 711 -30.34 5.27 -10.14
N LYS A 712 -31.21 5.73 -9.26
CA LYS A 712 -32.34 6.59 -9.69
C LYS A 712 -32.17 7.99 -9.11
N ASP A 713 -31.58 8.85 -9.95
CA ASP A 713 -31.59 10.33 -9.89
C ASP A 713 -30.45 11.13 -9.23
N GLU A 714 -29.40 10.53 -8.66
CA GLU A 714 -28.16 11.29 -8.31
C GLU A 714 -26.89 10.44 -8.50
N PRO A 715 -25.75 11.03 -8.93
CA PRO A 715 -24.53 10.26 -9.13
C PRO A 715 -24.03 9.75 -7.78
N LEU A 716 -23.81 8.43 -7.69
CA LEU A 716 -22.84 7.89 -6.76
C LEU A 716 -21.56 8.68 -6.96
N PHE A 717 -21.24 9.50 -5.96
CA PHE A 717 -20.09 10.39 -5.88
C PHE A 717 -20.18 11.62 -6.79
N SER A 718 -21.06 12.58 -6.43
CA SER A 718 -20.86 13.97 -6.86
C SER A 718 -19.55 14.47 -6.25
N SER A 719 -18.59 14.87 -7.08
CA SER A 719 -17.56 15.82 -6.67
C SER A 719 -18.29 17.00 -6.03
N GLN A 720 -18.01 17.28 -4.75
CA GLN A 720 -18.57 18.45 -4.10
C GLN A 720 -18.20 19.67 -4.92
N LYS A 721 -19.17 20.22 -5.66
CA LYS A 721 -19.11 21.57 -6.20
C LYS A 721 -19.27 22.54 -5.03
N LYS A 722 -18.14 22.96 -4.45
CA LYS A 722 -17.76 24.36 -4.15
C LYS A 722 -16.71 24.43 -3.05
#